data_AF-A0A2E2B702-F1
#
_entry.id   AF-A0A2E2B702-F1
#
_cell.length_a   1.000
_cell.length_b   1.000
_cell.length_c   1.000
_cell.angle_alpha   90.00
_cell.angle_beta   90.00
_cell.angle_gamma   90.00
#
_symmetry.space_group_name_H-M   'P 1'
#
loop_
_entity.id
_entity.type
_entity.pdbx_description
1 polymer ?
#
loop_
_entity_poly.entity_id
_entity_poly.type
_entity_poly.pdbx_seq_one_letter_code
_entity_poly.pdbx_strand_id
1 'polypeptide(L)'
;MPYFSGKTIATAMLVLLASLTCLHAQDVIQLVPNPTFEDQDANGKADQWYNKEGSPKLISDSDGHYARLEVTEAGKGCVLEEYHGLKGAKQITVSAKVRWENIIPGNKGWKSGVLQAMFVDKNNKKTGPYQSVKVCKGTNADWITVANTFDVPSDAMGVRLHVALYYVQQGKLDIQWISVNPGNKAYRPDGSNIEEYSGPAPQTATATKPKAETPTAGSNVNAGIQLVKNPRLLDEDDNGKVDSWYNKNGTPKPVKQDGLTYAFLEVQKADDQCVLEQYTGLKGAKQITVSTKVRWRNIIPGNKPWKSGVVQAMFVDKNNKKVGNYQGVKSFKGTNNDWSIISKTIDVPDGALGVRLHLALYFVKQGQLDVQWISIVSGDQALDAEGKPVKDQSKSITIEPAKKIEAISVKSSSSSVAVSSDMTLPVGDGPEYAGIKGVSLLGSDPLAQLKPFRNTNLFTATRFEVAGQPFKQAIRVTNTKQPDAMWDMQLRGKGTTPVRKGDKLLLTYWVRSVAIDTEFGETSFLTTFELDEDPWTKLIQIANRFLIGETWHKVQRVYTAKRDLPVGKSAFSFQFGFNPQTFEIGGLSLYNYGPDIASDVLPSVKPKLYNGHEDDAPWRDVAAKRIEQIRKADMNITVLDSQGKPVSHATVDVKMTRHAFRWGTAVYRWFFYGMNPRNKEYQKRAAELFNFCVLENSMKWGTWEAGGKNLTATNEAIRWAKENNIQMRGHTLVWPSFDRSPERLKVLRYEPEKLRDEIRKHITDIVTTNKGVHTEWDVINEPKTNHEFMDILGVEEAANWFKMAKQLDPEARMFINENSILSGVKVANFESWIKRLRDAGAPIEGIGMQGHLGVGTASPLRMWEIYDRFYEQFNVPIAITELDVLNDDEDLQAMYLRDVMIASFAHPAIESLVFWGFWDGRHWKKNSPLYNEDWSEKKGLKVYRDLVFNQWWTNEQITTSSQGDAQIRGFLGEYDITVTANGKTQTVKTSLNTSGNKLQIKLD
;
A
#
# COMPACT_ATOMS: atom_id res chain seq x y z
N MET A 1 5.41 -37.10 73.34
CA MET A 1 5.52 -38.41 72.66
C MET A 1 4.23 -38.71 71.93
N PRO A 2 4.24 -39.44 70.80
CA PRO A 2 5.38 -39.91 70.00
C PRO A 2 5.26 -39.49 68.51
N TYR A 3 6.31 -39.33 67.69
CA TYR A 3 7.48 -40.16 67.32
C TYR A 3 7.18 -41.40 66.44
N PHE A 4 8.12 -41.57 65.49
CA PHE A 4 8.46 -42.70 64.61
C PHE A 4 8.18 -42.45 63.12
N SER A 5 9.06 -42.77 62.17
CA SER A 5 10.53 -42.89 62.06
C SER A 5 10.77 -43.36 60.62
N GLY A 6 11.86 -42.96 60.00
CA GLY A 6 12.20 -43.34 58.64
C GLY A 6 12.33 -44.85 58.42
N LYS A 7 11.93 -45.28 57.21
CA LYS A 7 12.58 -46.29 56.36
C LYS A 7 11.72 -46.52 55.10
N THR A 8 12.03 -45.80 54.03
CA THR A 8 11.83 -46.34 52.65
C THR A 8 12.87 -45.78 51.67
N ILE A 9 14.14 -45.74 52.09
CA ILE A 9 15.26 -45.93 51.16
C ILE A 9 15.31 -47.44 50.89
N ALA A 10 14.48 -47.94 49.97
CA ALA A 10 14.58 -49.25 49.29
C ALA A 10 13.32 -49.58 48.45
N THR A 11 12.68 -48.61 47.80
CA THR A 11 11.70 -48.89 46.73
C THR A 11 11.65 -47.77 45.67
N ALA A 12 12.72 -47.00 45.55
CA ALA A 12 12.92 -46.01 44.48
C ALA A 12 14.02 -46.43 43.48
N MET A 13 14.54 -47.65 43.60
CA MET A 13 15.64 -48.17 42.77
C MET A 13 15.27 -49.39 41.92
N LEU A 14 13.97 -49.68 41.75
CA LEU A 14 13.49 -50.75 40.84
C LEU A 14 12.38 -50.32 39.86
N VAL A 15 12.00 -49.04 39.83
CA VAL A 15 11.15 -48.46 38.76
C VAL A 15 11.97 -47.57 37.80
N LEU A 16 13.27 -47.38 38.08
CA LEU A 16 14.22 -46.68 37.21
C LEU A 16 15.02 -47.61 36.28
N LEU A 17 14.58 -48.87 36.12
CA LEU A 17 15.20 -49.88 35.25
C LEU A 17 14.17 -50.64 34.39
N ALA A 18 13.01 -50.02 34.13
CA ALA A 18 12.04 -50.43 33.10
C ALA A 18 11.69 -49.28 32.14
N SER A 19 12.54 -48.27 32.04
CA SER A 19 12.45 -47.16 31.08
C SER A 19 13.68 -47.10 30.14
N LEU A 20 14.41 -48.20 30.03
CA LEU A 20 15.57 -48.36 29.14
C LEU A 20 15.42 -49.57 28.21
N THR A 21 14.23 -49.79 27.68
CA THR A 21 13.98 -50.60 26.48
C THR A 21 12.80 -50.03 25.68
N CYS A 22 12.93 -48.77 25.25
CA CYS A 22 12.38 -48.28 23.99
C CYS A 22 13.40 -47.30 23.40
N LEU A 23 14.58 -47.84 23.07
CA LEU A 23 15.46 -47.17 22.13
C LEU A 23 14.93 -47.44 20.72
N HIS A 24 14.69 -46.35 19.99
CA HIS A 24 14.41 -46.22 18.55
C HIS A 24 12.94 -46.20 18.08
N ALA A 25 12.20 -45.16 18.46
CA ALA A 25 11.50 -44.39 17.44
C ALA A 25 12.34 -43.14 17.18
N GLN A 26 12.89 -42.97 15.98
CA GLN A 26 13.57 -41.73 15.60
C GLN A 26 12.56 -40.57 15.74
N ASP A 27 12.97 -39.43 16.30
CA ASP A 27 12.16 -38.22 16.37
C ASP A 27 11.67 -37.81 14.97
N VAL A 28 10.46 -38.22 14.58
CA VAL A 28 9.83 -37.79 13.34
C VAL A 28 9.34 -36.35 13.56
N ILE A 29 10.12 -35.38 13.09
CA ILE A 29 9.71 -33.97 13.12
C ILE A 29 8.69 -33.74 11.98
N GLN A 30 7.41 -33.86 12.29
CA GLN A 30 6.33 -33.43 11.39
C GLN A 30 6.32 -31.89 11.31
N LEU A 31 6.37 -31.33 10.09
CA LEU A 31 6.39 -29.87 9.87
C LEU A 31 5.01 -29.26 9.62
N VAL A 32 3.98 -30.09 9.38
CA VAL A 32 2.63 -29.67 8.99
C VAL A 32 1.68 -29.57 10.20
N PRO A 33 1.17 -28.38 10.59
CA PRO A 33 -0.01 -28.22 11.44
C PRO A 33 -1.29 -28.75 10.79
N ASN A 34 -2.22 -29.25 11.62
CA ASN A 34 -3.47 -29.87 11.20
C ASN A 34 -3.32 -30.85 10.01
N PRO A 35 -2.40 -31.84 10.09
CA PRO A 35 -2.03 -32.68 8.94
C PRO A 35 -3.10 -33.67 8.50
N THR A 36 -4.15 -33.87 9.31
CA THR A 36 -5.29 -34.76 9.07
C THR A 36 -6.58 -33.99 8.78
N PHE A 37 -6.54 -32.65 8.80
CA PHE A 37 -7.65 -31.74 8.56
C PHE A 37 -8.80 -31.76 9.58
N GLU A 38 -8.63 -32.45 10.72
CA GLU A 38 -9.67 -32.63 11.76
C GLU A 38 -10.03 -31.32 12.47
N ASP A 39 -9.08 -30.40 12.60
CA ASP A 39 -9.30 -29.11 13.27
C ASP A 39 -9.91 -28.08 12.32
N GLN A 40 -10.95 -27.37 12.81
CA GLN A 40 -11.67 -26.36 12.04
C GLN A 40 -11.56 -24.96 12.67
N ASP A 41 -11.43 -23.93 11.84
CA ASP A 41 -11.54 -22.54 12.26
C ASP A 41 -13.00 -22.16 12.59
N ALA A 42 -13.21 -20.95 13.13
CA ALA A 42 -14.54 -20.44 13.47
C ALA A 42 -15.52 -20.35 12.28
N ASN A 43 -15.04 -20.53 11.05
CA ASN A 43 -15.84 -20.52 9.82
C ASN A 43 -16.02 -21.93 9.22
N GLY A 44 -15.63 -23.00 9.94
CA GLY A 44 -15.74 -24.38 9.49
C GLY A 44 -14.74 -24.77 8.39
N LYS A 45 -13.63 -24.03 8.24
CA LYS A 45 -12.54 -24.33 7.30
C LYS A 45 -11.41 -25.04 8.02
N ALA A 46 -10.53 -25.75 7.29
CA ALA A 46 -9.33 -26.34 7.87
C ALA A 46 -8.49 -25.29 8.60
N ASP A 47 -8.37 -25.41 9.92
CA ASP A 47 -7.53 -24.51 10.71
C ASP A 47 -6.07 -24.66 10.26
N GLN A 48 -5.32 -23.55 10.26
CA GLN A 48 -3.93 -23.49 9.80
C GLN A 48 -3.71 -23.85 8.31
N TRP A 49 -4.72 -23.75 7.44
CA TRP A 49 -4.56 -23.90 5.99
C TRP A 49 -5.21 -22.75 5.22
N TYR A 50 -4.47 -22.16 4.28
CA TYR A 50 -4.96 -21.03 3.48
C TYR A 50 -5.75 -21.48 2.25
N ASN A 51 -7.00 -21.02 2.17
CA ASN A 51 -7.85 -21.18 1.00
C ASN A 51 -7.52 -20.11 -0.05
N LYS A 52 -6.53 -20.40 -0.90
CA LYS A 52 -6.01 -19.45 -1.88
C LYS A 52 -6.98 -19.16 -3.03
N GLU A 53 -7.72 -20.17 -3.45
CA GLU A 53 -8.68 -20.07 -4.54
C GLU A 53 -9.79 -21.11 -4.33
N GLY A 54 -11.02 -20.79 -4.69
CA GLY A 54 -12.17 -21.69 -4.50
C GLY A 54 -12.59 -21.84 -3.03
N SER A 55 -13.37 -22.87 -2.73
CA SER A 55 -13.85 -23.15 -1.37
C SER A 55 -13.76 -24.65 -1.09
N PRO A 56 -12.57 -25.16 -0.70
CA PRO A 56 -12.41 -26.52 -0.21
C PRO A 56 -13.36 -26.79 0.95
N LYS A 57 -13.86 -28.04 1.04
CA LYS A 57 -14.79 -28.48 2.09
C LYS A 57 -14.13 -29.55 2.95
N LEU A 58 -14.34 -29.50 4.26
CA LEU A 58 -14.05 -30.62 5.14
C LEU A 58 -15.22 -31.58 5.17
N ILE A 59 -14.95 -32.87 5.03
CA ILE A 59 -15.96 -33.92 4.95
C ILE A 59 -15.62 -34.99 5.98
N SER A 60 -16.62 -35.39 6.75
CA SER A 60 -16.60 -36.58 7.60
C SER A 60 -17.69 -37.53 7.12
N ASP A 61 -17.30 -38.68 6.57
CA ASP A 61 -18.23 -39.72 6.13
C ASP A 61 -17.69 -41.13 6.45
N SER A 62 -18.27 -42.18 5.86
CA SER A 62 -17.82 -43.56 6.05
C SER A 62 -16.38 -43.83 5.59
N ASP A 63 -15.80 -42.95 4.76
CA ASP A 63 -14.42 -43.03 4.29
C ASP A 63 -13.43 -42.27 5.20
N GLY A 64 -13.92 -41.67 6.29
CA GLY A 64 -13.15 -40.92 7.29
C GLY A 64 -13.26 -39.40 7.15
N HIS A 65 -12.33 -38.67 7.76
CA HIS A 65 -12.22 -37.22 7.64
C HIS A 65 -11.24 -36.84 6.52
N TYR A 66 -11.60 -35.85 5.69
CA TYR A 66 -10.73 -35.37 4.59
C TYR A 66 -11.13 -33.99 4.07
N ALA A 67 -10.19 -33.30 3.42
CA ALA A 67 -10.46 -32.08 2.67
C ALA A 67 -10.76 -32.41 1.19
N ARG A 68 -11.88 -31.88 0.68
CA ARG A 68 -12.32 -32.00 -0.72
C ARG A 68 -12.16 -30.68 -1.45
N LEU A 69 -11.42 -30.72 -2.56
CA LEU A 69 -11.36 -29.67 -3.57
C LEU A 69 -12.28 -30.07 -4.72
N GLU A 70 -13.13 -29.15 -5.17
CA GLU A 70 -14.10 -29.41 -6.23
C GLU A 70 -14.19 -28.22 -7.19
N VAL A 71 -14.09 -28.51 -8.49
CA VAL A 71 -14.33 -27.54 -9.57
C VAL A 71 -15.46 -28.07 -10.45
N THR A 72 -16.56 -27.34 -10.51
CA THR A 72 -17.74 -27.66 -11.33
C THR A 72 -17.89 -26.76 -12.55
N GLU A 73 -17.10 -25.68 -12.64
CA GLU A 73 -17.12 -24.72 -13.75
C GLU A 73 -15.72 -24.54 -14.34
N ALA A 74 -15.62 -24.61 -15.67
CA ALA A 74 -14.34 -24.61 -16.36
C ALA A 74 -13.55 -23.31 -16.15
N GLY A 75 -12.25 -23.45 -15.86
CA GLY A 75 -11.35 -22.31 -15.73
C GLY A 75 -11.38 -21.60 -14.38
N LYS A 76 -12.06 -22.17 -13.36
CA LYS A 76 -11.89 -21.80 -11.95
C LYS A 76 -10.84 -22.71 -11.28
N GLY A 77 -10.09 -22.18 -10.32
CA GLY A 77 -9.20 -22.96 -9.46
C GLY A 77 -9.84 -23.27 -8.10
N CYS A 78 -9.39 -24.35 -7.48
CA CYS A 78 -9.61 -24.63 -6.06
C CYS A 78 -8.26 -25.01 -5.46
N VAL A 79 -7.79 -24.31 -4.42
CA VAL A 79 -6.42 -24.46 -3.90
C VAL A 79 -6.41 -24.35 -2.38
N LEU A 80 -5.92 -25.40 -1.74
CA LEU A 80 -5.49 -25.41 -0.35
C LEU A 80 -3.96 -25.22 -0.33
N GLU A 81 -3.50 -24.14 0.29
CA GLU A 81 -2.07 -23.78 0.39
C GLU A 81 -1.68 -23.73 1.86
N GLU A 82 -0.51 -24.22 2.19
CA GLU A 82 0.04 -24.07 3.54
C GLU A 82 1.57 -23.95 3.51
N TYR A 83 2.16 -23.28 4.51
CA TYR A 83 3.58 -22.94 4.51
C TYR A 83 4.33 -23.37 5.76
N HIS A 84 5.51 -23.97 5.57
CA HIS A 84 6.33 -24.45 6.68
C HIS A 84 7.79 -24.04 6.58
N GLY A 85 8.38 -23.64 7.72
CA GLY A 85 9.82 -23.46 7.84
C GLY A 85 10.57 -24.80 7.79
N LEU A 86 11.76 -24.81 7.18
CA LEU A 86 12.50 -26.06 6.91
C LEU A 86 13.38 -26.53 8.08
N LYS A 87 13.47 -25.76 9.18
CA LYS A 87 14.26 -26.08 10.40
C LYS A 87 15.69 -26.59 10.12
N GLY A 88 16.33 -26.09 9.05
CA GLY A 88 17.69 -26.48 8.65
C GLY A 88 17.81 -27.83 7.93
N ALA A 89 16.69 -28.45 7.54
CA ALA A 89 16.68 -29.70 6.78
C ALA A 89 17.37 -29.52 5.42
N LYS A 90 18.23 -30.48 5.05
CA LYS A 90 18.87 -30.54 3.72
C LYS A 90 18.01 -31.27 2.69
N GLN A 91 17.11 -32.12 3.17
CA GLN A 91 16.13 -32.88 2.40
C GLN A 91 14.82 -32.90 3.16
N ILE A 92 13.71 -32.94 2.45
CA ILE A 92 12.39 -33.22 3.01
C ILE A 92 11.69 -34.28 2.18
N THR A 93 10.83 -35.06 2.82
CA THR A 93 9.90 -35.97 2.16
C THR A 93 8.49 -35.52 2.44
N VAL A 94 7.74 -35.23 1.36
CA VAL A 94 6.32 -34.91 1.42
C VAL A 94 5.53 -36.16 1.09
N SER A 95 4.57 -36.53 1.94
CA SER A 95 3.69 -37.67 1.72
C SER A 95 2.25 -37.31 2.01
N ALA A 96 1.31 -37.94 1.33
CA ALA A 96 -0.12 -37.67 1.48
C ALA A 96 -0.96 -38.88 1.11
N LYS A 97 -2.19 -38.95 1.64
CA LYS A 97 -3.23 -39.89 1.18
C LYS A 97 -4.31 -39.15 0.42
N VAL A 98 -4.48 -39.52 -0.85
CA VAL A 98 -5.31 -38.79 -1.83
C VAL A 98 -6.15 -39.74 -2.68
N ARG A 99 -7.29 -39.24 -3.18
CA ARG A 99 -8.08 -39.82 -4.28
C ARG A 99 -8.62 -38.71 -5.17
N TRP A 100 -9.04 -39.02 -6.39
CA TRP A 100 -9.57 -37.99 -7.29
C TRP A 100 -10.58 -38.54 -8.29
N GLU A 101 -11.52 -37.70 -8.71
CA GLU A 101 -12.58 -38.09 -9.63
C GLU A 101 -12.75 -37.07 -10.74
N ASN A 102 -12.86 -37.57 -11.97
CA ASN A 102 -13.23 -36.81 -13.17
C ASN A 102 -12.42 -35.53 -13.37
N ILE A 103 -11.13 -35.53 -13.04
CA ILE A 103 -10.25 -34.39 -13.29
C ILE A 103 -9.98 -34.28 -14.79
N ILE A 104 -10.63 -33.32 -15.43
CA ILE A 104 -10.43 -32.98 -16.84
C ILE A 104 -9.47 -31.79 -16.93
N PRO A 105 -8.24 -31.98 -17.45
CA PRO A 105 -7.28 -30.91 -17.54
C PRO A 105 -7.77 -29.74 -18.42
N GLY A 106 -7.37 -28.52 -18.07
CA GLY A 106 -7.57 -27.35 -18.92
C GLY A 106 -6.64 -27.37 -20.16
N ASN A 107 -6.70 -26.31 -20.96
CA ASN A 107 -6.02 -26.21 -22.27
C ASN A 107 -4.46 -26.25 -22.24
N LYS A 108 -3.84 -26.50 -21.08
CA LYS A 108 -2.38 -26.69 -20.92
C LYS A 108 -2.14 -27.83 -19.93
N GLY A 109 -1.09 -28.63 -20.15
CA GLY A 109 -0.83 -29.85 -19.37
C GLY A 109 -0.60 -29.67 -17.86
N TRP A 110 -0.30 -28.45 -17.40
CA TRP A 110 -0.18 -28.06 -15.99
C TRP A 110 -1.51 -27.63 -15.35
N LYS A 111 -2.56 -27.42 -16.15
CA LYS A 111 -3.92 -27.15 -15.66
C LYS A 111 -4.60 -28.45 -15.22
N SER A 112 -4.14 -29.04 -14.13
CA SER A 112 -4.55 -30.37 -13.63
C SER A 112 -4.79 -30.34 -12.12
N GLY A 113 -5.23 -31.45 -11.54
CA GLY A 113 -5.09 -31.68 -10.11
C GLY A 113 -3.63 -31.92 -9.75
N VAL A 114 -3.11 -31.27 -8.72
CA VAL A 114 -1.73 -31.43 -8.27
C VAL A 114 -1.61 -31.37 -6.75
N LEU A 115 -0.69 -32.19 -6.22
CA LEU A 115 -0.06 -32.00 -4.93
C LEU A 115 1.40 -31.63 -5.19
N GLN A 116 1.83 -30.45 -4.75
CA GLN A 116 3.17 -29.93 -5.03
C GLN A 116 3.77 -29.13 -3.88
N ALA A 117 5.10 -29.06 -3.84
CA ALA A 117 5.91 -28.29 -2.91
C ALA A 117 6.62 -27.14 -3.63
N MET A 118 6.68 -25.95 -3.02
CA MET A 118 7.43 -24.79 -3.52
C MET A 118 8.34 -24.22 -2.43
N PHE A 119 9.64 -24.29 -2.65
CA PHE A 119 10.62 -23.69 -1.76
C PHE A 119 10.68 -22.17 -1.93
N VAL A 120 10.83 -21.43 -0.82
CA VAL A 120 10.92 -19.96 -0.82
C VAL A 120 12.06 -19.45 0.07
N ASP A 121 12.57 -18.26 -0.26
CA ASP A 121 13.63 -17.58 0.48
C ASP A 121 13.07 -16.73 1.62
N LYS A 122 13.99 -16.05 2.33
CA LYS A 122 13.69 -15.11 3.42
C LYS A 122 12.71 -13.98 3.06
N ASN A 123 12.48 -13.70 1.77
CA ASN A 123 11.59 -12.65 1.26
C ASN A 123 10.30 -13.23 0.65
N ASN A 124 10.02 -14.52 0.84
CA ASN A 124 8.86 -15.23 0.27
C ASN A 124 8.96 -15.50 -1.22
N LYS A 125 10.16 -15.32 -1.78
CA LYS A 125 10.38 -15.50 -3.19
C LYS A 125 10.74 -16.95 -3.45
N LYS A 126 10.05 -17.56 -4.40
CA LYS A 126 10.32 -18.91 -4.92
C LYS A 126 11.82 -19.09 -5.22
N THR A 127 12.46 -20.08 -4.59
CA THR A 127 13.90 -20.41 -4.75
C THR A 127 14.17 -21.50 -5.78
N GLY A 128 13.12 -22.17 -6.24
CA GLY A 128 13.20 -23.21 -7.28
C GLY A 128 11.83 -23.51 -7.88
N PRO A 129 11.73 -24.37 -8.92
CA PRO A 129 10.45 -24.72 -9.54
C PRO A 129 9.48 -25.36 -8.52
N TYR A 130 8.19 -25.40 -8.89
CA TYR A 130 7.24 -26.24 -8.16
C TYR A 130 7.64 -27.70 -8.35
N GLN A 131 7.71 -28.44 -7.25
CA GLN A 131 8.07 -29.85 -7.27
C GLN A 131 6.83 -30.68 -6.99
N SER A 132 6.41 -31.49 -7.96
CA SER A 132 5.19 -32.29 -7.84
C SER A 132 5.43 -33.50 -6.94
N VAL A 133 4.58 -33.68 -5.94
CA VAL A 133 4.42 -34.96 -5.22
C VAL A 133 3.54 -35.89 -6.05
N LYS A 134 2.43 -35.36 -6.57
CA LYS A 134 1.51 -36.11 -7.45
C LYS A 134 0.77 -35.18 -8.41
N VAL A 135 0.68 -35.59 -9.67
CA VAL A 135 -0.26 -35.00 -10.64
C VAL A 135 -1.44 -35.95 -10.81
N CYS A 136 -2.65 -35.42 -10.63
CA CYS A 136 -3.92 -36.13 -10.66
C CYS A 136 -4.66 -35.78 -11.97
N LYS A 137 -5.02 -36.82 -12.74
CA LYS A 137 -5.75 -36.73 -14.01
C LYS A 137 -6.76 -37.87 -14.10
N GLY A 138 -7.90 -37.64 -14.75
CA GLY A 138 -8.94 -38.65 -14.89
C GLY A 138 -9.55 -39.01 -13.53
N THR A 139 -9.74 -40.29 -13.28
CA THR A 139 -10.36 -40.81 -12.04
C THR A 139 -9.46 -41.87 -11.41
N ASN A 140 -9.28 -41.76 -10.10
CA ASN A 140 -8.80 -42.79 -9.20
C ASN A 140 -9.64 -42.72 -7.92
N ALA A 141 -10.67 -43.56 -7.86
CA ALA A 141 -11.63 -43.57 -6.75
C ALA A 141 -11.04 -44.14 -5.45
N ASP A 142 -10.02 -44.98 -5.56
CA ASP A 142 -9.38 -45.61 -4.40
C ASP A 142 -8.40 -44.64 -3.72
N TRP A 143 -8.42 -44.66 -2.38
CA TRP A 143 -7.44 -43.93 -1.59
C TRP A 143 -6.04 -44.53 -1.79
N ILE A 144 -5.12 -43.72 -2.28
CA ILE A 144 -3.72 -44.10 -2.42
C ILE A 144 -2.83 -43.23 -1.56
N THR A 145 -1.72 -43.80 -1.10
CA THR A 145 -0.66 -43.02 -0.47
C THR A 145 0.38 -42.64 -1.52
N VAL A 146 0.75 -41.37 -1.56
CA VAL A 146 1.78 -40.82 -2.44
C VAL A 146 2.87 -40.19 -1.60
N ALA A 147 4.12 -40.30 -2.03
CA ALA A 147 5.22 -39.58 -1.40
C ALA A 147 6.26 -39.17 -2.44
N ASN A 148 7.02 -38.12 -2.14
CA ASN A 148 8.18 -37.72 -2.93
C ASN A 148 9.20 -37.00 -2.03
N THR A 149 10.49 -37.22 -2.29
CA THR A 149 11.61 -36.63 -1.53
C THR A 149 12.29 -35.56 -2.37
N PHE A 150 12.52 -34.40 -1.74
CA PHE A 150 13.09 -33.22 -2.36
C PHE A 150 14.34 -32.76 -1.63
N ASP A 151 15.38 -32.40 -2.39
CA ASP A 151 16.49 -31.63 -1.84
C ASP A 151 16.04 -30.20 -1.54
N VAL A 152 16.43 -29.70 -0.36
CA VAL A 152 16.16 -28.33 0.07
C VAL A 152 17.18 -27.39 -0.57
N PRO A 153 16.74 -26.39 -1.37
CA PRO A 153 17.65 -25.39 -1.91
C PRO A 153 18.40 -24.66 -0.81
N SER A 154 19.68 -24.33 -1.02
CA SER A 154 20.53 -23.70 0.00
C SER A 154 20.05 -22.32 0.48
N ASP A 155 19.26 -21.64 -0.34
CA ASP A 155 18.63 -20.34 -0.07
C ASP A 155 17.17 -20.47 0.42
N ALA A 156 16.62 -21.69 0.46
CA ALA A 156 15.27 -21.92 0.94
C ALA A 156 15.22 -21.85 2.47
N MET A 157 14.31 -21.02 2.98
CA MET A 157 14.00 -20.92 4.40
C MET A 157 12.67 -21.62 4.75
N GLY A 158 11.81 -21.87 3.77
CA GLY A 158 10.61 -22.68 3.94
C GLY A 158 10.09 -23.31 2.65
N VAL A 159 9.00 -24.07 2.79
CA VAL A 159 8.30 -24.79 1.73
C VAL A 159 6.81 -24.50 1.81
N ARG A 160 6.18 -24.17 0.68
CA ARG A 160 4.72 -24.13 0.52
C ARG A 160 4.22 -25.43 -0.05
N LEU A 161 3.22 -26.02 0.58
CA LEU A 161 2.44 -27.12 0.06
C LEU A 161 1.22 -26.57 -0.67
N HIS A 162 0.92 -27.15 -1.82
CA HIS A 162 -0.26 -26.84 -2.61
C HIS A 162 -0.98 -28.13 -2.93
N VAL A 163 -2.22 -28.25 -2.42
CA VAL A 163 -3.21 -29.20 -2.93
C VAL A 163 -4.13 -28.38 -3.82
N ALA A 164 -4.18 -28.69 -5.12
CA ALA A 164 -4.81 -27.79 -6.07
C ALA A 164 -5.52 -28.52 -7.20
N LEU A 165 -6.63 -27.93 -7.66
CA LEU A 165 -7.22 -28.10 -8.98
C LEU A 165 -6.96 -26.81 -9.76
N TYR A 166 -5.89 -26.76 -10.57
CA TYR A 166 -5.51 -25.54 -11.28
C TYR A 166 -6.25 -25.38 -12.60
N TYR A 167 -7.29 -24.55 -12.63
CA TYR A 167 -7.97 -24.16 -13.86
C TYR A 167 -8.37 -25.36 -14.74
N VAL A 168 -8.78 -26.44 -14.06
CA VAL A 168 -9.34 -27.64 -14.68
C VAL A 168 -10.69 -27.30 -15.30
N GLN A 169 -11.17 -28.13 -16.22
CA GLN A 169 -12.53 -27.96 -16.73
C GLN A 169 -13.55 -28.39 -15.68
N GLN A 170 -13.27 -29.49 -14.98
CA GLN A 170 -14.00 -29.99 -13.84
C GLN A 170 -13.18 -31.05 -13.09
N GLY A 171 -13.60 -31.40 -11.88
CA GLY A 171 -13.11 -32.56 -11.15
C GLY A 171 -13.13 -32.39 -9.63
N LYS A 172 -12.85 -33.48 -8.92
CA LYS A 172 -12.70 -33.53 -7.46
C LYS A 172 -11.34 -34.09 -7.09
N LEU A 173 -10.72 -33.52 -6.06
CA LEU A 173 -9.49 -34.00 -5.44
C LEU A 173 -9.70 -34.03 -3.93
N ASP A 174 -9.63 -35.21 -3.34
CA ASP A 174 -9.75 -35.41 -1.90
C ASP A 174 -8.37 -35.70 -1.32
N ILE A 175 -8.09 -35.12 -0.15
CA ILE A 175 -6.87 -35.37 0.63
C ILE A 175 -7.24 -35.66 2.09
N GLN A 176 -6.90 -36.86 2.56
CA GLN A 176 -7.20 -37.31 3.91
C GLN A 176 -6.12 -36.89 4.90
N TRP A 177 -4.86 -36.91 4.48
CA TRP A 177 -3.77 -36.37 5.28
C TRP A 177 -2.57 -36.00 4.41
N ILE A 178 -1.71 -35.14 4.97
CA ILE A 178 -0.43 -34.75 4.39
C ILE A 178 0.64 -34.60 5.48
N SER A 179 1.87 -34.97 5.16
CA SER A 179 3.01 -34.95 6.05
C SER A 179 4.26 -34.46 5.34
N VAL A 180 5.08 -33.69 6.06
CA VAL A 180 6.39 -33.21 5.61
C VAL A 180 7.40 -33.51 6.69
N ASN A 181 8.36 -34.38 6.37
CA ASN A 181 9.37 -34.86 7.30
C ASN A 181 10.78 -34.53 6.78
N PRO A 182 11.72 -34.11 7.63
CA PRO A 182 13.12 -34.00 7.26
C PRO A 182 13.71 -35.35 6.83
N GLY A 183 14.56 -35.34 5.81
CA GLY A 183 15.22 -36.53 5.28
C GLY A 183 14.43 -37.22 4.17
N ASN A 184 14.77 -38.50 3.94
CA ASN A 184 14.32 -39.29 2.78
C ASN A 184 13.29 -40.39 3.11
N LYS A 185 12.74 -40.38 4.32
CA LYS A 185 11.73 -41.35 4.76
C LYS A 185 10.34 -40.72 4.74
N ALA A 186 9.36 -41.48 4.26
CA ALA A 186 7.96 -41.08 4.25
C ALA A 186 7.27 -41.63 5.50
N TYR A 187 6.58 -40.76 6.23
CA TYR A 187 5.84 -41.11 7.44
C TYR A 187 4.41 -40.59 7.35
N ARG A 188 3.49 -41.30 7.99
CA ARG A 188 2.14 -40.78 8.25
C ARG A 188 2.20 -39.71 9.36
N PRO A 189 1.16 -38.88 9.52
CA PRO A 189 1.11 -37.88 10.59
C PRO A 189 1.27 -38.45 12.01
N ASP A 190 0.87 -39.71 12.23
CA ASP A 190 1.03 -40.41 13.51
C ASP A 190 2.46 -40.93 13.77
N GLY A 191 3.40 -40.66 12.85
CA GLY A 191 4.79 -41.10 12.93
C GLY A 191 5.04 -42.51 12.41
N SER A 192 3.99 -43.25 11.99
CA SER A 192 4.17 -44.59 11.43
C SER A 192 4.86 -44.55 10.06
N ASN A 193 5.79 -45.47 9.85
CA ASN A 193 6.54 -45.61 8.60
C ASN A 193 5.62 -46.12 7.47
N ILE A 194 5.85 -45.65 6.25
CA ILE A 194 5.15 -46.12 5.05
C ILE A 194 6.03 -47.20 4.40
N GLU A 195 5.85 -48.46 4.80
CA GLU A 195 6.70 -49.61 4.39
C GLU A 195 6.66 -49.92 2.89
N GLU A 196 5.64 -49.46 2.16
CA GLU A 196 5.45 -49.69 0.71
C GLU A 196 6.09 -48.62 -0.20
N TYR A 197 6.81 -47.64 0.34
CA TYR A 197 7.46 -46.63 -0.50
C TYR A 197 8.82 -47.09 -1.02
N SER A 198 8.84 -47.72 -2.20
CA SER A 198 10.03 -47.87 -3.06
C SER A 198 10.06 -46.80 -4.16
N GLY A 199 9.77 -45.54 -3.80
CA GLY A 199 9.68 -44.46 -4.78
C GLY A 199 11.03 -44.10 -5.41
N PRO A 200 11.00 -43.35 -6.53
CA PRO A 200 12.22 -42.98 -7.26
C PRO A 200 13.19 -42.19 -6.37
N ALA A 201 14.48 -42.27 -6.72
CA ALA A 201 15.57 -41.54 -6.05
C ALA A 201 15.22 -40.05 -5.84
N PRO A 202 15.77 -39.39 -4.80
CA PRO A 202 15.46 -38.00 -4.46
C PRO A 202 15.45 -37.12 -5.71
N GLN A 203 14.36 -36.39 -5.92
CA GLN A 203 14.34 -35.39 -6.97
C GLN A 203 15.23 -34.23 -6.51
N THR A 204 16.44 -34.19 -7.08
CA THR A 204 17.30 -33.03 -6.94
C THR A 204 16.51 -31.81 -7.40
N ALA A 205 16.53 -30.75 -6.59
CA ALA A 205 16.08 -29.45 -7.01
C ALA A 205 16.97 -28.98 -8.17
N THR A 206 16.68 -29.45 -9.37
CA THR A 206 17.19 -28.85 -10.60
C THR A 206 16.38 -27.58 -10.81
N ALA A 207 16.77 -26.56 -10.06
CA ALA A 207 16.55 -25.20 -10.49
C ALA A 207 17.26 -25.04 -11.84
N THR A 208 16.50 -25.01 -12.94
CA THR A 208 16.93 -24.29 -14.14
C THR A 208 16.82 -22.79 -13.85
N LYS A 209 17.74 -22.33 -12.99
CA LYS A 209 18.36 -21.01 -13.06
C LYS A 209 19.87 -21.26 -13.03
N PRO A 210 20.65 -20.64 -13.91
CA PRO A 210 22.07 -20.96 -14.04
C PRO A 210 22.82 -20.60 -12.75
N LYS A 211 23.26 -21.62 -12.01
CA LYS A 211 24.40 -21.48 -11.10
C LYS A 211 25.61 -21.21 -11.98
N ALA A 212 26.41 -20.20 -11.64
CA ALA A 212 27.72 -20.00 -12.23
C ALA A 212 28.56 -21.26 -11.96
N GLU A 213 28.89 -22.01 -13.00
CA GLU A 213 29.93 -23.03 -12.92
C GLU A 213 31.26 -22.32 -12.69
N THR A 214 31.96 -22.68 -11.60
CA THR A 214 33.38 -22.38 -11.47
C THR A 214 34.12 -23.27 -12.47
N PRO A 215 34.86 -22.72 -13.44
CA PRO A 215 35.46 -23.51 -14.51
C PRO A 215 36.67 -24.31 -13.99
N THR A 216 36.62 -25.63 -14.15
CA THR A 216 37.79 -26.51 -14.09
C THR A 216 38.53 -26.48 -15.42
N ALA A 217 39.86 -26.39 -15.35
CA ALA A 217 40.72 -26.44 -16.53
C ALA A 217 40.96 -27.91 -16.93
N GLY A 218 40.73 -28.22 -18.21
CA GLY A 218 41.29 -29.42 -18.83
C GLY A 218 40.50 -30.04 -19.97
N SER A 219 41.19 -30.21 -21.10
CA SER A 219 40.94 -31.03 -22.29
C SER A 219 40.33 -30.35 -23.52
N ASN A 220 41.03 -30.55 -24.64
CA ASN A 220 40.81 -29.96 -25.96
C ASN A 220 39.38 -30.19 -26.46
N VAL A 221 38.72 -29.11 -26.89
CA VAL A 221 37.32 -29.15 -27.32
C VAL A 221 37.21 -29.00 -28.84
N ASN A 222 36.42 -29.88 -29.45
CA ASN A 222 36.09 -29.90 -30.88
C ASN A 222 35.53 -28.54 -31.34
N ALA A 223 35.91 -28.10 -32.55
CA ALA A 223 35.30 -26.96 -33.23
C ALA A 223 33.82 -27.26 -33.55
N GLY A 224 32.95 -26.25 -33.46
CA GLY A 224 31.53 -26.33 -33.84
C GLY A 224 30.54 -26.61 -32.70
N ILE A 225 30.94 -26.54 -31.43
CA ILE A 225 30.01 -26.77 -30.30
C ILE A 225 29.15 -25.52 -30.06
N GLN A 226 27.83 -25.67 -30.08
CA GLN A 226 26.89 -24.63 -29.68
C GLN A 226 27.00 -24.33 -28.18
N LEU A 227 27.31 -23.08 -27.84
CA LEU A 227 27.53 -22.61 -26.47
C LEU A 227 26.30 -21.88 -25.90
N VAL A 228 25.43 -21.31 -26.73
CA VAL A 228 24.21 -20.58 -26.30
C VAL A 228 23.06 -21.52 -25.94
N LYS A 229 22.35 -21.22 -24.85
CA LYS A 229 21.10 -21.93 -24.45
C LYS A 229 19.87 -21.21 -25.03
N ASN A 230 18.78 -21.93 -25.30
CA ASN A 230 17.61 -21.39 -25.99
C ASN A 230 17.98 -20.52 -27.23
N PRO A 231 18.73 -21.07 -28.20
CA PRO A 231 19.27 -20.27 -29.32
C PRO A 231 18.20 -19.72 -30.27
N ARG A 232 16.97 -20.23 -30.21
CA ARG A 232 15.83 -19.72 -30.99
C ARG A 232 14.97 -18.69 -30.24
N LEU A 233 15.24 -18.45 -28.94
CA LEU A 233 14.52 -17.48 -28.11
C LEU A 233 12.99 -17.75 -28.03
N LEU A 234 12.59 -19.03 -28.09
CA LEU A 234 11.18 -19.45 -28.23
C LEU A 234 10.54 -19.91 -26.92
N ASP A 235 11.36 -20.40 -25.99
CA ASP A 235 10.90 -20.89 -24.71
C ASP A 235 10.62 -19.71 -23.77
N GLU A 236 9.49 -19.75 -23.05
CA GLU A 236 9.09 -18.74 -22.06
C GLU A 236 9.29 -19.27 -20.63
N ASP A 237 9.76 -18.43 -19.70
CA ASP A 237 9.78 -18.71 -18.27
C ASP A 237 8.37 -18.55 -17.65
N ASP A 238 8.23 -18.90 -16.37
CA ASP A 238 6.96 -18.80 -15.61
C ASP A 238 6.35 -17.37 -15.61
N ASN A 239 7.08 -16.35 -16.07
CA ASN A 239 6.66 -14.95 -16.15
C ASN A 239 6.43 -14.45 -17.59
N GLY A 240 6.43 -15.35 -18.60
CA GLY A 240 6.24 -15.01 -20.01
C GLY A 240 7.44 -14.28 -20.65
N LYS A 241 8.64 -14.44 -20.09
CA LYS A 241 9.90 -13.87 -20.62
C LYS A 241 10.71 -14.96 -21.33
N VAL A 242 11.60 -14.60 -22.25
CA VAL A 242 12.46 -15.57 -22.96
C VAL A 242 13.32 -16.36 -21.95
N ASP A 243 13.07 -17.65 -21.83
CA ASP A 243 13.73 -18.55 -20.88
C ASP A 243 15.24 -18.67 -21.16
N SER A 244 16.05 -18.87 -20.13
CA SER A 244 17.52 -18.91 -20.19
C SER A 244 18.20 -17.62 -20.68
N TRP A 245 17.46 -16.50 -20.82
CA TRP A 245 17.99 -15.18 -21.12
C TRP A 245 17.54 -14.15 -20.06
N TYR A 246 18.47 -13.31 -19.63
CA TYR A 246 18.24 -12.28 -18.63
C TYR A 246 17.80 -10.97 -19.28
N ASN A 247 16.61 -10.50 -18.91
CA ASN A 247 16.08 -9.21 -19.34
C ASN A 247 16.61 -8.09 -18.44
N LYS A 248 17.43 -7.21 -18.99
CA LYS A 248 17.95 -6.03 -18.31
C LYS A 248 17.36 -4.78 -18.95
N ASN A 249 16.33 -4.25 -18.29
CA ASN A 249 15.49 -3.14 -18.75
C ASN A 249 14.65 -3.51 -19.99
N GLY A 250 13.36 -3.14 -19.98
CA GLY A 250 12.38 -3.64 -20.96
C GLY A 250 11.92 -5.08 -20.71
N THR A 251 10.92 -5.54 -21.48
CA THR A 251 10.43 -6.92 -21.45
C THR A 251 10.37 -7.46 -22.89
N PRO A 252 11.48 -8.02 -23.41
CA PRO A 252 11.47 -8.75 -24.66
C PRO A 252 10.41 -9.86 -24.62
N LYS A 253 9.55 -9.92 -25.62
CA LYS A 253 8.49 -10.94 -25.73
C LYS A 253 8.74 -11.82 -26.95
N PRO A 254 8.50 -13.13 -26.86
CA PRO A 254 8.39 -13.95 -28.05
C PRO A 254 7.10 -13.57 -28.81
N VAL A 255 7.22 -13.39 -30.12
CA VAL A 255 6.10 -13.07 -31.00
C VAL A 255 5.89 -14.24 -31.95
N LYS A 256 4.66 -14.76 -32.02
CA LYS A 256 4.22 -15.74 -33.01
C LYS A 256 3.31 -15.03 -34.00
N GLN A 257 3.82 -14.73 -35.18
CA GLN A 257 3.09 -14.02 -36.22
C GLN A 257 3.48 -14.58 -37.59
N ASP A 258 2.48 -14.83 -38.45
CA ASP A 258 2.65 -15.29 -39.84
C ASP A 258 3.52 -16.56 -39.99
N GLY A 259 3.38 -17.52 -39.07
CA GLY A 259 4.15 -18.76 -39.06
C GLY A 259 5.62 -18.59 -38.64
N LEU A 260 6.05 -17.38 -38.28
CA LEU A 260 7.38 -17.08 -37.77
C LEU A 260 7.33 -16.87 -36.26
N THR A 261 8.39 -17.32 -35.57
CA THR A 261 8.60 -16.99 -34.15
C THR A 261 9.93 -16.30 -33.96
N TYR A 262 9.95 -15.21 -33.20
CA TYR A 262 11.15 -14.41 -32.90
C TYR A 262 11.01 -13.65 -31.58
N ALA A 263 12.13 -13.24 -30.99
CA ALA A 263 12.16 -12.32 -29.86
C ALA A 263 12.12 -10.87 -30.33
N PHE A 264 11.31 -10.06 -29.65
CA PHE A 264 11.06 -8.65 -29.96
C PHE A 264 11.71 -7.75 -28.90
N LEU A 265 12.63 -6.87 -29.30
CA LEU A 265 13.18 -5.81 -28.44
C LEU A 265 12.75 -4.43 -28.95
N GLU A 266 12.22 -3.61 -28.05
CA GLU A 266 11.79 -2.24 -28.33
C GLU A 266 12.07 -1.34 -27.11
N VAL A 267 12.44 -0.10 -27.37
CA VAL A 267 12.51 0.94 -26.33
C VAL A 267 11.31 1.87 -26.42
N GLN A 268 10.64 2.10 -25.30
CA GLN A 268 9.40 2.90 -25.23
C GLN A 268 9.67 4.40 -24.98
N LYS A 269 10.93 4.77 -24.69
CA LYS A 269 11.38 6.13 -24.37
C LYS A 269 12.75 6.39 -25.01
N ALA A 270 13.02 7.64 -25.39
CA ALA A 270 14.31 8.03 -25.97
C ALA A 270 15.44 7.95 -24.93
N ASP A 271 16.62 7.53 -25.38
CA ASP A 271 17.80 7.25 -24.54
C ASP A 271 17.54 6.12 -23.51
N ASP A 272 16.51 5.30 -23.68
CA ASP A 272 16.28 4.10 -22.89
C ASP A 272 17.03 2.89 -23.49
N GLN A 273 17.16 1.81 -22.71
CA GLN A 273 17.78 0.58 -23.16
C GLN A 273 16.88 -0.64 -22.95
N CYS A 274 16.88 -1.53 -23.92
CA CYS A 274 16.29 -2.86 -23.81
C CYS A 274 17.38 -3.88 -24.12
N VAL A 275 17.69 -4.75 -23.15
CA VAL A 275 18.81 -5.70 -23.27
C VAL A 275 18.36 -7.11 -22.93
N LEU A 276 18.61 -8.03 -23.85
CA LEU A 276 18.51 -9.46 -23.65
C LEU A 276 19.94 -10.03 -23.53
N GLU A 277 20.28 -10.54 -22.35
CA GLU A 277 21.63 -10.97 -21.98
C GLU A 277 21.67 -12.47 -21.71
N GLN A 278 22.67 -13.20 -22.23
CA GLN A 278 22.93 -14.58 -21.82
C GLN A 278 24.40 -14.80 -21.52
N TYR A 279 24.67 -15.55 -20.47
CA TYR A 279 26.00 -16.03 -20.10
C TYR A 279 26.21 -17.48 -20.52
N THR A 280 27.36 -17.79 -21.09
CA THR A 280 27.81 -19.16 -21.35
C THR A 280 29.31 -19.35 -21.13
N GLY A 281 29.72 -20.57 -20.78
CA GLY A 281 31.12 -20.95 -20.61
C GLY A 281 31.82 -21.19 -21.94
N LEU A 282 33.11 -20.86 -22.04
CA LEU A 282 33.87 -20.96 -23.29
C LEU A 282 34.41 -22.36 -23.57
N LYS A 283 34.36 -23.27 -22.59
CA LYS A 283 34.84 -24.66 -22.72
C LYS A 283 36.24 -24.75 -23.36
N GLY A 284 37.15 -23.86 -22.99
CA GLY A 284 38.53 -23.85 -23.52
C GLY A 284 38.69 -23.35 -24.96
N ALA A 285 37.65 -22.81 -25.60
CA ALA A 285 37.72 -22.24 -26.95
C ALA A 285 38.73 -21.08 -27.02
N LYS A 286 39.59 -21.09 -28.04
CA LYS A 286 40.52 -19.99 -28.35
C LYS A 286 39.90 -18.93 -29.27
N GLN A 287 38.89 -19.33 -30.04
CA GLN A 287 38.06 -18.46 -30.87
C GLN A 287 36.60 -18.90 -30.73
N ILE A 288 35.70 -17.93 -30.81
CA ILE A 288 34.27 -18.17 -30.93
C ILE A 288 33.72 -17.45 -32.16
N THR A 289 32.73 -18.03 -32.81
CA THR A 289 31.96 -17.36 -33.87
C THR A 289 30.54 -17.14 -33.38
N VAL A 290 30.12 -15.87 -33.38
CA VAL A 290 28.74 -15.46 -33.08
C VAL A 290 28.00 -15.25 -34.39
N SER A 291 26.84 -15.89 -34.55
CA SER A 291 25.97 -15.77 -35.72
C SER A 291 24.52 -15.57 -35.29
N THR A 292 23.75 -14.74 -35.98
CA THR A 292 22.34 -14.52 -35.65
C THR A 292 21.52 -14.07 -36.86
N LYS A 293 20.25 -14.46 -36.89
CA LYS A 293 19.28 -13.99 -37.88
C LYS A 293 18.39 -12.92 -37.29
N VAL A 294 18.51 -11.71 -37.83
CA VAL A 294 17.92 -10.49 -37.27
C VAL A 294 17.30 -9.62 -38.35
N ARG A 295 16.36 -8.76 -37.95
CA ARG A 295 15.90 -7.60 -38.71
C ARG A 295 15.71 -6.44 -37.75
N TRP A 296 15.77 -5.21 -38.24
CA TRP A 296 15.67 -4.04 -37.37
C TRP A 296 14.90 -2.91 -38.04
N ARG A 297 14.11 -2.17 -37.25
CA ARG A 297 13.28 -1.08 -37.76
C ARG A 297 13.53 0.20 -36.98
N ASN A 298 13.70 1.28 -37.72
CA ASN A 298 13.76 2.64 -37.21
C ASN A 298 14.75 2.83 -36.05
N ILE A 299 15.89 2.13 -36.06
CA ILE A 299 16.90 2.30 -35.01
C ILE A 299 17.59 3.65 -35.21
N ILE A 300 17.22 4.59 -34.36
CA ILE A 300 17.83 5.92 -34.29
C ILE A 300 18.85 5.91 -33.14
N PRO A 301 20.15 5.99 -33.46
CA PRO A 301 21.17 6.01 -32.42
C PRO A 301 21.01 7.21 -31.49
N GLY A 302 21.36 7.01 -30.21
CA GLY A 302 21.55 8.08 -29.27
C GLY A 302 22.81 8.90 -29.58
N ASN A 303 23.15 9.83 -28.69
CA ASN A 303 24.15 10.87 -28.96
C ASN A 303 25.62 10.38 -28.99
N LYS A 304 25.87 9.06 -28.95
CA LYS A 304 27.21 8.47 -29.07
C LYS A 304 27.18 7.29 -30.04
N PRO A 305 28.28 6.99 -30.77
CA PRO A 305 28.30 5.91 -31.77
C PRO A 305 27.93 4.52 -31.24
N TRP A 306 28.16 4.26 -29.95
CA TRP A 306 27.81 3.00 -29.25
C TRP A 306 26.36 2.97 -28.72
N LYS A 307 25.65 4.10 -28.72
CA LYS A 307 24.22 4.17 -28.36
C LYS A 307 23.35 3.75 -29.54
N SER A 308 23.39 2.48 -29.90
CA SER A 308 22.73 1.92 -31.08
C SER A 308 22.05 0.59 -30.75
N GLY A 309 21.36 0.00 -31.71
CA GLY A 309 21.13 -1.45 -31.67
C GLY A 309 22.46 -2.18 -31.83
N VAL A 310 22.76 -3.18 -31.01
CA VAL A 310 24.01 -3.95 -31.11
C VAL A 310 23.80 -5.42 -30.78
N VAL A 311 24.64 -6.25 -31.39
CA VAL A 311 25.01 -7.57 -30.87
C VAL A 311 26.47 -7.51 -30.48
N GLN A 312 26.79 -7.81 -29.22
CA GLN A 312 28.16 -7.77 -28.72
C GLN A 312 28.43 -8.82 -27.65
N ALA A 313 29.70 -9.21 -27.52
CA ALA A 313 30.19 -10.16 -26.54
C ALA A 313 31.06 -9.47 -25.47
N MET A 314 30.88 -9.85 -24.21
CA MET A 314 31.72 -9.45 -23.08
C MET A 314 32.31 -10.70 -22.41
N PHE A 315 33.63 -10.84 -22.47
CA PHE A 315 34.32 -11.95 -21.82
C PHE A 315 34.48 -11.73 -20.31
N VAL A 316 34.44 -12.80 -19.53
CA VAL A 316 34.57 -12.77 -18.07
C VAL A 316 35.46 -13.89 -17.52
N ASP A 317 36.10 -13.64 -16.38
CA ASP A 317 36.94 -14.60 -15.65
C ASP A 317 36.13 -15.52 -14.71
N LYS A 318 36.82 -16.36 -13.93
CA LYS A 318 36.23 -17.27 -12.93
C LYS A 318 35.38 -16.59 -11.85
N ASN A 319 35.62 -15.30 -11.60
CA ASN A 319 34.89 -14.50 -10.61
C ASN A 319 33.82 -13.63 -11.30
N ASN A 320 33.52 -13.89 -12.58
CA ASN A 320 32.54 -13.15 -13.37
C ASN A 320 32.93 -11.66 -13.60
N LYS A 321 34.23 -11.33 -13.51
CA LYS A 321 34.76 -10.00 -13.77
C LYS A 321 35.14 -9.88 -15.25
N LYS A 322 34.84 -8.72 -15.87
CA LYS A 322 35.12 -8.45 -17.29
C LYS A 322 36.61 -8.63 -17.62
N VAL A 323 36.90 -9.40 -18.66
CA VAL A 323 38.23 -9.62 -19.26
C VAL A 323 38.27 -8.92 -20.62
N GLY A 324 39.15 -7.95 -20.78
CA GLY A 324 39.29 -7.18 -22.03
C GLY A 324 38.13 -6.21 -22.32
N ASN A 325 38.05 -5.80 -23.59
CA ASN A 325 37.02 -4.88 -24.10
C ASN A 325 35.83 -5.65 -24.71
N TYR A 326 34.67 -4.99 -24.78
CA TYR A 326 33.50 -5.51 -25.49
C TYR A 326 33.84 -5.76 -26.96
N GLN A 327 33.48 -6.95 -27.46
CA GLN A 327 33.69 -7.34 -28.84
C GLN A 327 32.37 -7.21 -29.60
N GLY A 328 32.23 -6.15 -30.38
CA GLY A 328 31.03 -5.91 -31.18
C GLY A 328 30.95 -6.89 -32.37
N VAL A 329 29.82 -7.58 -32.51
CA VAL A 329 29.49 -8.44 -33.66
C VAL A 329 28.93 -7.58 -34.78
N LYS A 330 27.87 -6.80 -34.49
CA LYS A 330 27.28 -5.82 -35.42
C LYS A 330 26.61 -4.70 -34.64
N SER A 331 26.62 -3.51 -35.22
CA SER A 331 25.75 -2.41 -34.80
C SER A 331 24.71 -2.14 -35.88
N PHE A 332 23.49 -1.80 -35.46
CA PHE A 332 22.32 -1.58 -36.28
C PHE A 332 21.90 -0.12 -36.21
N LYS A 333 21.56 0.45 -37.37
CA LYS A 333 21.06 1.81 -37.56
C LYS A 333 20.05 1.79 -38.70
N GLY A 334 19.07 2.70 -38.67
CA GLY A 334 18.04 2.80 -39.71
C GLY A 334 17.10 1.60 -39.72
N THR A 335 16.70 1.18 -40.91
CA THR A 335 15.70 0.11 -41.12
C THR A 335 16.23 -0.94 -42.09
N ASN A 336 16.01 -2.20 -41.74
CA ASN A 336 16.13 -3.38 -42.58
C ASN A 336 14.95 -4.29 -42.25
N ASN A 337 13.94 -4.32 -43.13
CA ASN A 337 12.72 -5.09 -42.91
C ASN A 337 12.92 -6.60 -43.19
N ASP A 338 13.93 -6.94 -43.98
CA ASP A 338 14.25 -8.32 -44.34
C ASP A 338 15.09 -9.00 -43.28
N TRP A 339 14.83 -10.29 -43.07
CA TRP A 339 15.66 -11.11 -42.20
C TRP A 339 17.04 -11.31 -42.80
N SER A 340 18.07 -10.93 -42.06
CA SER A 340 19.46 -11.06 -42.48
C SER A 340 20.26 -11.85 -41.47
N ILE A 341 21.13 -12.73 -41.96
CA ILE A 341 22.10 -13.43 -41.12
C ILE A 341 23.35 -12.58 -41.00
N ILE A 342 23.80 -12.33 -39.77
CA ILE A 342 25.07 -11.67 -39.46
C ILE A 342 25.98 -12.64 -38.71
N SER A 343 27.30 -12.55 -38.90
CA SER A 343 28.25 -13.34 -38.11
C SER A 343 29.59 -12.64 -37.89
N LYS A 344 30.28 -12.98 -36.80
CA LYS A 344 31.66 -12.55 -36.53
C LYS A 344 32.43 -13.56 -35.69
N THR A 345 33.63 -13.89 -36.12
CA THR A 345 34.62 -14.64 -35.33
C THR A 345 35.41 -13.70 -34.43
N ILE A 346 35.62 -14.10 -33.18
CA ILE A 346 36.20 -13.31 -32.11
C ILE A 346 37.22 -14.18 -31.37
N ASP A 347 38.45 -13.69 -31.25
CA ASP A 347 39.47 -14.31 -30.40
C ASP A 347 39.08 -14.20 -28.93
N VAL A 348 39.24 -15.30 -28.20
CA VAL A 348 38.99 -15.36 -26.76
C VAL A 348 40.19 -14.77 -26.02
N PRO A 349 40.04 -13.68 -25.25
CA PRO A 349 41.14 -13.08 -24.50
C PRO A 349 41.70 -14.05 -23.45
N ASP A 350 43.01 -14.00 -23.22
CA ASP A 350 43.64 -14.82 -22.18
C ASP A 350 43.02 -14.57 -20.80
N GLY A 351 42.73 -15.66 -20.08
CA GLY A 351 42.07 -15.63 -18.77
C GLY A 351 40.54 -15.54 -18.81
N ALA A 352 39.92 -15.40 -19.99
CA ALA A 352 38.47 -15.51 -20.14
C ALA A 352 38.02 -16.97 -20.03
N LEU A 353 36.98 -17.19 -19.23
CA LEU A 353 36.41 -18.53 -19.00
C LEU A 353 34.92 -18.60 -19.36
N GLY A 354 34.26 -17.44 -19.50
CA GLY A 354 32.91 -17.32 -20.01
C GLY A 354 32.72 -16.07 -20.86
N VAL A 355 31.60 -16.01 -21.57
CA VAL A 355 31.18 -14.86 -22.38
C VAL A 355 29.73 -14.52 -22.09
N ARG A 356 29.45 -13.22 -21.98
CA ARG A 356 28.10 -12.66 -21.96
C ARG A 356 27.77 -12.08 -23.32
N LEU A 357 26.68 -12.55 -23.90
CA LEU A 357 26.16 -12.07 -25.16
C LEU A 357 25.03 -11.09 -24.92
N HIS A 358 25.15 -9.91 -25.50
CA HIS A 358 24.19 -8.83 -25.34
C HIS A 358 23.51 -8.57 -26.68
N LEU A 359 22.21 -8.84 -26.75
CA LEU A 359 21.29 -8.36 -27.78
C LEU A 359 20.63 -7.10 -27.22
N ALA A 360 20.97 -5.93 -27.76
CA ALA A 360 20.62 -4.69 -27.08
C ALA A 360 20.18 -3.59 -28.03
N LEU A 361 19.22 -2.81 -27.56
CA LEU A 361 19.04 -1.41 -27.94
C LEU A 361 19.66 -0.58 -26.81
N TYR A 362 20.87 -0.06 -26.98
CA TYR A 362 21.54 0.70 -25.91
C TYR A 362 21.28 2.19 -26.05
N PHE A 363 20.47 2.75 -25.15
CA PHE A 363 20.23 4.19 -25.05
C PHE A 363 19.90 4.80 -26.42
N VAL A 364 19.10 4.09 -27.22
CA VAL A 364 18.69 4.55 -28.55
C VAL A 364 17.53 5.51 -28.39
N LYS A 365 17.34 6.43 -29.34
CA LYS A 365 16.20 7.37 -29.27
C LYS A 365 14.88 6.68 -29.57
N GLN A 366 14.94 5.68 -30.45
CA GLN A 366 13.88 4.75 -30.79
C GLN A 366 14.47 3.62 -31.63
N GLY A 367 13.72 2.53 -31.75
CA GLY A 367 14.09 1.44 -32.64
C GLY A 367 13.58 0.10 -32.14
N GLN A 368 13.48 -0.82 -33.08
CA GLN A 368 13.09 -2.20 -32.85
C GLN A 368 14.15 -3.14 -33.40
N LEU A 369 14.47 -4.18 -32.63
CA LEU A 369 15.35 -5.28 -33.04
C LEU A 369 14.60 -6.59 -32.86
N ASP A 370 14.35 -7.29 -33.97
CA ASP A 370 13.77 -8.63 -33.95
C ASP A 370 14.89 -9.66 -34.14
N VAL A 371 14.88 -10.71 -33.32
CA VAL A 371 15.89 -11.77 -33.34
C VAL A 371 15.19 -13.12 -33.46
N GLN A 372 15.39 -13.79 -34.60
CA GLN A 372 14.78 -15.11 -34.85
C GLN A 372 15.59 -16.24 -34.21
N TRP A 373 16.92 -16.14 -34.26
CA TRP A 373 17.81 -17.06 -33.56
C TRP A 373 19.20 -16.45 -33.41
N ILE A 374 19.97 -16.93 -32.44
CA ILE A 374 21.37 -16.57 -32.20
C ILE A 374 22.19 -17.80 -31.77
N SER A 375 23.42 -17.85 -32.23
CA SER A 375 24.34 -18.98 -32.09
C SER A 375 25.72 -18.46 -31.68
N ILE A 376 26.40 -19.21 -30.81
CA ILE A 376 27.81 -18.99 -30.45
C ILE A 376 28.48 -20.34 -30.49
N VAL A 377 29.45 -20.50 -31.37
CA VAL A 377 30.14 -21.77 -31.55
C VAL A 377 31.65 -21.62 -31.35
N SER A 378 32.29 -22.66 -30.82
CA SER A 378 33.75 -22.74 -30.77
C SER A 378 34.34 -22.81 -32.19
N GLY A 379 35.36 -22.00 -32.51
CA GLY A 379 36.01 -21.97 -33.81
C GLY A 379 35.52 -20.82 -34.73
N ASP A 380 35.87 -20.92 -36.01
CA ASP A 380 35.70 -19.87 -37.04
C ASP A 380 34.47 -20.08 -37.95
N GLN A 381 33.79 -21.21 -37.83
CA GLN A 381 32.64 -21.54 -38.66
C GLN A 381 31.35 -20.90 -38.13
N ALA A 382 30.65 -20.12 -38.96
CA ALA A 382 29.33 -19.58 -38.60
C ALA A 382 28.23 -20.64 -38.76
N LEU A 383 27.53 -20.97 -37.68
CA LEU A 383 26.43 -21.96 -37.67
C LEU A 383 25.10 -21.33 -37.24
N ASP A 384 23.96 -21.86 -37.68
CA ASP A 384 22.64 -21.49 -37.16
C ASP A 384 22.36 -22.13 -35.78
N ALA A 385 21.14 -21.96 -35.26
CA ALA A 385 20.72 -22.52 -33.99
C ALA A 385 20.64 -24.06 -33.98
N GLU A 386 20.66 -24.70 -35.16
CA GLU A 386 20.65 -26.17 -35.33
C GLU A 386 22.03 -26.72 -35.68
N GLY A 387 23.07 -25.89 -35.66
CA GLY A 387 24.45 -26.30 -35.97
C GLY A 387 24.73 -26.44 -37.47
N LYS A 388 23.91 -25.88 -38.36
CA LYS A 388 24.14 -25.92 -39.81
C LYS A 388 24.93 -24.71 -40.29
N PRO A 389 25.83 -24.85 -41.29
CA PRO A 389 26.61 -23.73 -41.82
C PRO A 389 25.72 -22.61 -42.38
N VAL A 390 26.04 -21.37 -42.01
CA VAL A 390 25.38 -20.16 -42.53
C VAL A 390 26.39 -19.19 -43.11
N LYS A 391 25.96 -18.38 -44.08
CA LYS A 391 26.77 -17.32 -44.68
C LYS A 391 26.30 -15.95 -44.19
N ASP A 392 27.25 -15.08 -43.84
CA ASP A 392 26.96 -13.68 -43.52
C ASP A 392 26.35 -12.97 -44.75
N GLN A 393 25.13 -12.46 -44.57
CA GLN A 393 24.38 -11.73 -45.60
C GLN A 393 24.46 -10.22 -45.38
N SER A 394 25.20 -9.75 -44.36
CA SER A 394 25.23 -8.34 -43.98
C SER A 394 25.92 -7.41 -44.98
N LYS A 395 26.62 -7.97 -45.98
CA LYS A 395 27.28 -7.25 -47.08
C LYS A 395 26.38 -7.02 -48.29
N SER A 396 25.23 -7.70 -48.40
CA SER A 396 24.29 -7.60 -49.53
C SER A 396 23.04 -6.75 -49.24
N ILE A 397 23.01 -6.04 -48.11
CA ILE A 397 21.85 -5.26 -47.66
C ILE A 397 21.98 -3.82 -48.18
N THR A 398 21.06 -3.41 -49.05
CA THR A 398 20.90 -2.00 -49.42
C THR A 398 20.10 -1.31 -48.32
N ILE A 399 20.75 -0.47 -47.53
CA ILE A 399 20.10 0.30 -46.45
C ILE A 399 19.32 1.43 -47.12
N GLU A 400 17.99 1.45 -47.01
CA GLU A 400 17.23 2.64 -47.40
C GLU A 400 17.69 3.83 -46.54
N PRO A 401 18.13 4.95 -47.13
CA PRO A 401 18.48 6.13 -46.36
C PRO A 401 17.22 6.62 -45.64
N ALA A 402 17.36 6.85 -44.33
CA ALA A 402 16.33 7.51 -43.53
C ALA A 402 15.89 8.77 -44.27
N LYS A 403 14.59 8.87 -44.62
CA LYS A 403 14.03 10.11 -45.18
C LYS A 403 14.49 11.28 -44.32
N LYS A 404 15.23 12.18 -44.95
CA LYS A 404 15.81 13.38 -44.36
C LYS A 404 14.65 14.26 -43.86
N ILE A 405 14.45 14.32 -42.56
CA ILE A 405 13.80 15.47 -41.91
C ILE A 405 14.97 16.33 -41.43
N GLU A 406 15.02 17.56 -41.93
CA GLU A 406 16.18 18.45 -41.88
C GLU A 406 16.73 18.67 -40.46
N ALA A 407 18.06 18.63 -40.35
CA ALA A 407 18.78 18.93 -39.13
C ALA A 407 19.26 20.40 -39.17
N ILE A 408 18.94 21.18 -38.14
CA ILE A 408 19.73 22.36 -37.77
C ILE A 408 20.20 22.19 -36.32
N SER A 409 21.51 22.35 -36.17
CA SER A 409 22.36 22.13 -35.01
C SER A 409 22.02 22.95 -33.77
N VAL A 410 22.14 22.36 -32.58
CA VAL A 410 22.24 23.10 -31.31
C VAL A 410 23.65 22.91 -30.72
N LYS A 411 24.39 24.03 -30.65
CA LYS A 411 25.56 24.19 -29.77
C LYS A 411 25.11 24.17 -28.31
N SER A 412 25.93 23.57 -27.45
CA SER A 412 25.78 23.62 -26.01
C SER A 412 25.84 25.07 -25.49
N SER A 413 24.77 25.52 -24.85
CA SER A 413 24.81 26.57 -23.83
C SER A 413 23.84 26.23 -22.71
N SER A 414 24.29 26.44 -21.48
CA SER A 414 23.49 26.53 -20.28
C SER A 414 22.38 27.56 -20.46
N SER A 415 21.11 27.16 -20.36
CA SER A 415 19.99 28.02 -19.95
C SER A 415 18.71 27.18 -19.88
N SER A 416 17.82 27.60 -18.98
CA SER A 416 16.38 27.30 -18.90
C SER A 416 15.78 26.48 -20.05
N VAL A 417 14.96 25.48 -19.73
CA VAL A 417 14.05 24.82 -20.68
C VAL A 417 13.30 25.89 -21.48
N ALA A 418 13.66 26.04 -22.75
CA ALA A 418 12.81 26.68 -23.73
C ALA A 418 11.76 25.65 -24.16
N VAL A 419 10.52 26.03 -23.92
CA VAL A 419 9.25 25.48 -24.43
C VAL A 419 9.36 25.13 -25.92
N SER A 420 8.88 23.95 -26.37
CA SER A 420 8.67 23.74 -27.81
C SER A 420 7.65 24.76 -28.30
N SER A 421 7.98 25.47 -29.36
CA SER A 421 7.27 26.64 -29.89
C SER A 421 5.85 26.40 -30.41
N ASP A 422 5.35 25.15 -30.45
CA ASP A 422 3.94 24.83 -30.78
C ASP A 422 3.20 24.22 -29.59
N MET A 423 3.36 24.81 -28.42
CA MET A 423 2.34 24.66 -27.38
C MET A 423 1.16 25.63 -27.60
N THR A 424 1.13 26.36 -28.73
CA THR A 424 0.05 27.32 -29.03
C THR A 424 -1.27 26.59 -28.96
N LEU A 425 -2.15 27.09 -28.11
CA LEU A 425 -3.51 26.59 -28.05
C LEU A 425 -4.10 26.70 -29.47
N PRO A 426 -4.68 25.63 -30.02
CA PRO A 426 -5.39 25.74 -31.29
C PRO A 426 -6.54 26.75 -31.15
N VAL A 427 -7.11 27.19 -32.27
CA VAL A 427 -8.24 28.14 -32.22
C VAL A 427 -9.36 27.54 -31.38
N GLY A 428 -9.79 28.28 -30.34
CA GLY A 428 -10.81 27.82 -29.41
C GLY A 428 -12.14 27.50 -30.07
N ASP A 429 -12.69 26.35 -29.72
CA ASP A 429 -13.98 25.81 -30.16
C ASP A 429 -15.05 25.88 -29.06
N GLY A 430 -14.68 26.39 -27.89
CA GLY A 430 -15.52 26.53 -26.71
C GLY A 430 -16.11 27.93 -26.49
N PRO A 431 -16.74 28.15 -25.32
CA PRO A 431 -17.23 29.45 -24.92
C PRO A 431 -16.15 30.52 -24.92
N GLU A 432 -16.55 31.77 -25.15
CA GLU A 432 -15.68 32.94 -25.14
C GLU A 432 -15.86 33.73 -23.84
N TYR A 433 -14.75 34.02 -23.15
CA TYR A 433 -14.74 34.91 -21.98
C TYR A 433 -13.62 35.93 -22.14
N ALA A 434 -13.95 37.21 -21.93
CA ALA A 434 -13.03 38.33 -22.14
C ALA A 434 -12.25 38.28 -23.47
N GLY A 435 -12.92 37.90 -24.56
CA GLY A 435 -12.31 37.82 -25.89
C GLY A 435 -11.45 36.58 -26.15
N ILE A 436 -11.39 35.63 -25.20
CA ILE A 436 -10.61 34.40 -25.32
C ILE A 436 -11.57 33.21 -25.45
N LYS A 437 -11.51 32.52 -26.59
CA LYS A 437 -12.24 31.26 -26.81
C LYS A 437 -11.50 30.10 -26.15
N GLY A 438 -12.21 29.32 -25.33
CA GLY A 438 -11.66 28.12 -24.71
C GLY A 438 -11.37 27.02 -25.74
N VAL A 439 -10.29 26.27 -25.54
CA VAL A 439 -9.96 25.09 -26.34
C VAL A 439 -10.39 23.81 -25.62
N SER A 440 -11.21 22.98 -26.27
CA SER A 440 -11.62 21.70 -25.66
C SER A 440 -10.42 20.78 -25.44
N LEU A 441 -10.31 20.24 -24.22
CA LEU A 441 -9.37 19.18 -23.87
C LEU A 441 -9.94 17.78 -24.15
N LEU A 442 -11.25 17.66 -24.38
CA LEU A 442 -11.97 16.37 -24.52
C LEU A 442 -12.70 16.24 -25.86
N GLY A 443 -12.30 17.03 -26.86
CA GLY A 443 -12.93 17.07 -28.18
C GLY A 443 -14.39 17.56 -28.17
N SER A 444 -15.12 17.24 -29.24
CA SER A 444 -16.49 17.74 -29.51
C SER A 444 -17.62 16.92 -28.88
N ASP A 445 -17.40 15.63 -28.58
CA ASP A 445 -18.29 14.80 -27.75
C ASP A 445 -17.51 14.18 -26.58
N PRO A 446 -17.28 14.94 -25.49
CA PRO A 446 -16.52 14.47 -24.32
C PRO A 446 -17.09 13.21 -23.69
N LEU A 447 -18.42 13.08 -23.62
CA LEU A 447 -19.05 11.90 -23.05
C LEU A 447 -18.76 10.64 -23.90
N ALA A 448 -18.46 10.76 -25.21
CA ALA A 448 -18.33 9.58 -26.09
C ALA A 448 -16.94 8.97 -25.95
N GLN A 449 -15.99 9.82 -25.56
CA GLN A 449 -14.63 9.44 -25.23
C GLN A 449 -14.55 8.66 -23.92
N LEU A 450 -15.52 8.84 -23.01
CA LEU A 450 -15.59 8.09 -21.76
C LEU A 450 -15.90 6.61 -22.01
N LYS A 451 -14.89 5.76 -21.90
CA LYS A 451 -15.03 4.30 -22.00
C LYS A 451 -14.87 3.64 -20.63
N PRO A 452 -15.57 2.53 -20.37
CA PRO A 452 -15.28 1.67 -19.23
C PRO A 452 -13.80 1.28 -19.20
N PHE A 453 -13.16 1.42 -18.05
CA PHE A 453 -11.74 1.14 -17.87
C PHE A 453 -11.50 0.36 -16.56
N ARG A 454 -10.54 -0.57 -16.59
CA ARG A 454 -10.22 -1.58 -15.55
C ARG A 454 -11.31 -2.63 -15.34
N ASN A 455 -11.88 -2.79 -14.15
CA ASN A 455 -12.79 -3.89 -13.80
C ASN A 455 -14.20 -3.67 -14.39
N THR A 456 -14.30 -3.71 -15.73
CA THR A 456 -15.52 -3.44 -16.50
C THR A 456 -16.68 -4.39 -16.21
N ASN A 457 -16.41 -5.55 -15.59
CA ASN A 457 -17.44 -6.53 -15.24
C ASN A 457 -18.23 -6.17 -13.96
N LEU A 458 -17.82 -5.14 -13.22
CA LEU A 458 -18.41 -4.78 -11.94
C LEU A 458 -19.36 -3.58 -12.01
N PHE A 459 -19.55 -2.98 -13.19
CA PHE A 459 -20.46 -1.87 -13.39
C PHE A 459 -20.99 -1.82 -14.83
N THR A 460 -22.10 -1.12 -15.02
CA THR A 460 -22.64 -0.78 -16.33
C THR A 460 -22.60 0.72 -16.54
N ALA A 461 -22.44 1.15 -17.79
CA ALA A 461 -22.47 2.55 -18.19
C ALA A 461 -23.28 2.68 -19.49
N THR A 462 -24.45 3.31 -19.41
CA THR A 462 -25.40 3.39 -20.52
C THR A 462 -25.69 4.83 -20.86
N ARG A 463 -25.55 5.19 -22.15
CA ARG A 463 -25.94 6.51 -22.65
C ARG A 463 -27.45 6.59 -22.85
N PHE A 464 -28.04 7.75 -22.55
CA PHE A 464 -29.45 8.03 -22.77
C PHE A 464 -29.69 9.53 -23.04
N GLU A 465 -30.81 9.83 -23.71
CA GLU A 465 -31.25 11.20 -23.98
C GLU A 465 -31.87 11.85 -22.74
N VAL A 466 -31.61 13.14 -22.53
CA VAL A 466 -32.12 13.94 -21.42
C VAL A 466 -32.83 15.18 -21.96
N ALA A 467 -34.07 15.38 -21.52
CA ALA A 467 -34.86 16.57 -21.84
C ALA A 467 -34.80 17.61 -20.70
N GLY A 468 -35.02 18.89 -21.04
CA GLY A 468 -35.11 19.98 -20.06
C GLY A 468 -33.78 20.37 -19.41
N GLN A 469 -32.65 19.91 -19.94
CA GLN A 469 -31.31 20.24 -19.47
C GLN A 469 -30.51 20.98 -20.55
N PRO A 470 -29.44 21.73 -20.21
CA PRO A 470 -28.58 22.38 -21.20
C PRO A 470 -27.73 21.40 -22.03
N PHE A 471 -27.86 20.10 -21.78
CA PHE A 471 -27.22 19.01 -22.51
C PHE A 471 -28.27 17.99 -22.94
N LYS A 472 -28.05 17.32 -24.07
CA LYS A 472 -28.98 16.34 -24.65
C LYS A 472 -28.70 14.90 -24.23
N GLN A 473 -27.45 14.60 -23.87
CA GLN A 473 -26.98 13.25 -23.60
C GLN A 473 -26.40 13.14 -22.18
N ALA A 474 -26.65 12.02 -21.53
CA ALA A 474 -26.05 11.65 -20.25
C ALA A 474 -25.63 10.17 -20.23
N ILE A 475 -24.79 9.82 -19.27
CA ILE A 475 -24.40 8.43 -18.99
C ILE A 475 -24.95 8.06 -17.61
N ARG A 476 -25.73 6.98 -17.53
CA ARG A 476 -26.10 6.32 -16.28
C ARG A 476 -25.06 5.27 -15.96
N VAL A 477 -24.46 5.37 -14.78
CA VAL A 477 -23.50 4.41 -14.24
C VAL A 477 -24.16 3.65 -13.09
N THR A 478 -24.07 2.33 -13.11
CA THR A 478 -24.54 1.47 -12.01
C THR A 478 -23.46 0.47 -11.64
N ASN A 479 -23.00 0.48 -10.40
CA ASN A 479 -22.15 -0.57 -9.82
C ASN A 479 -22.88 -1.27 -8.67
N THR A 480 -22.80 -2.60 -8.62
CA THR A 480 -23.51 -3.43 -7.62
C THR A 480 -22.59 -3.97 -6.53
N LYS A 481 -21.27 -3.75 -6.66
CA LYS A 481 -20.27 -4.20 -5.69
C LYS A 481 -19.16 -3.17 -5.55
N GLN A 482 -18.58 -3.09 -4.35
CA GLN A 482 -17.37 -2.32 -4.11
C GLN A 482 -16.13 -3.12 -4.54
N PRO A 483 -15.20 -2.55 -5.33
CA PRO A 483 -13.93 -3.20 -5.70
C PRO A 483 -12.88 -3.06 -4.59
N ASP A 484 -11.75 -3.76 -4.70
CA ASP A 484 -10.67 -3.69 -3.72
C ASP A 484 -10.04 -2.29 -3.63
N ALA A 485 -9.88 -1.63 -4.79
CA ALA A 485 -9.42 -0.25 -4.89
C ALA A 485 -10.42 0.64 -5.66
N MET A 486 -10.62 1.86 -5.16
CA MET A 486 -11.62 2.81 -5.67
C MET A 486 -11.45 3.22 -7.15
N TRP A 487 -10.23 3.17 -7.67
CA TRP A 487 -9.92 3.50 -9.05
C TRP A 487 -10.09 2.30 -9.99
N ASP A 488 -10.50 1.13 -9.52
CA ASP A 488 -10.67 -0.03 -10.41
C ASP A 488 -11.97 -0.02 -11.20
N MET A 489 -12.87 0.93 -10.94
CA MET A 489 -14.05 1.21 -11.77
C MET A 489 -13.97 2.65 -12.26
N GLN A 490 -13.76 2.82 -13.57
CA GLN A 490 -13.66 4.16 -14.17
C GLN A 490 -14.41 4.28 -15.50
N LEU A 491 -14.91 5.48 -15.74
CA LEU A 491 -15.18 5.99 -17.08
C LEU A 491 -14.04 6.93 -17.45
N ARG A 492 -13.24 6.55 -18.45
CA ARG A 492 -11.99 7.23 -18.81
C ARG A 492 -12.00 7.70 -20.26
N GLY A 493 -11.59 8.94 -20.49
CA GLY A 493 -11.40 9.54 -21.81
C GLY A 493 -10.01 10.18 -21.94
N LYS A 494 -9.48 10.25 -23.16
CA LYS A 494 -8.15 10.82 -23.42
C LYS A 494 -8.22 12.33 -23.61
N GLY A 495 -7.25 13.06 -23.09
CA GLY A 495 -7.08 14.47 -23.39
C GLY A 495 -6.45 14.67 -24.77
N THR A 496 -7.04 15.56 -25.56
CA THR A 496 -6.68 15.75 -26.99
C THR A 496 -5.75 16.93 -27.24
N THR A 497 -5.52 17.77 -26.23
CA THR A 497 -4.92 19.10 -26.37
C THR A 497 -3.86 19.28 -25.28
N PRO A 498 -2.76 20.02 -25.52
CA PRO A 498 -1.74 20.23 -24.49
C PRO A 498 -2.27 21.15 -23.38
N VAL A 499 -1.69 21.01 -22.19
CA VAL A 499 -1.89 21.93 -21.07
C VAL A 499 -0.52 22.42 -20.64
N ARG A 500 -0.37 23.72 -20.46
CA ARG A 500 0.84 24.35 -19.95
C ARG A 500 0.68 24.69 -18.48
N LYS A 501 1.78 24.71 -17.74
CA LYS A 501 1.83 25.30 -16.40
C LYS A 501 1.38 26.76 -16.48
N GLY A 502 0.42 27.14 -15.65
CA GLY A 502 -0.19 28.47 -15.59
C GLY A 502 -1.54 28.57 -16.28
N ASP A 503 -1.85 27.65 -17.21
CA ASP A 503 -3.10 27.64 -17.97
C ASP A 503 -4.33 27.57 -17.06
N LYS A 504 -5.38 28.29 -17.44
CA LYS A 504 -6.69 28.29 -16.76
C LYS A 504 -7.61 27.28 -17.44
N LEU A 505 -7.97 26.25 -16.69
CA LEU A 505 -8.85 25.18 -17.16
C LEU A 505 -10.24 25.31 -16.53
N LEU A 506 -11.29 25.31 -17.35
CA LEU A 506 -12.68 25.31 -16.89
C LEU A 506 -13.29 23.92 -17.08
N LEU A 507 -13.50 23.20 -15.98
CA LEU A 507 -14.22 21.93 -15.95
C LEU A 507 -15.70 22.19 -15.66
N THR A 508 -16.60 21.66 -16.49
CA THR A 508 -18.05 21.68 -16.25
C THR A 508 -18.65 20.30 -16.47
N TYR A 509 -19.54 19.85 -15.58
CA TYR A 509 -20.43 18.70 -15.82
C TYR A 509 -21.65 18.79 -14.90
N TRP A 510 -22.68 18.02 -15.19
CA TRP A 510 -23.87 17.87 -14.36
C TRP A 510 -23.95 16.45 -13.86
N VAL A 511 -24.46 16.28 -12.65
CA VAL A 511 -24.60 14.98 -12.01
C VAL A 511 -25.85 14.92 -11.15
N ARG A 512 -26.49 13.76 -11.13
CA ARG A 512 -27.54 13.45 -10.15
C ARG A 512 -27.42 12.02 -9.67
N SER A 513 -27.91 11.79 -8.46
CA SER A 513 -27.95 10.46 -7.85
C SER A 513 -29.33 9.84 -8.06
N VAL A 514 -29.37 8.62 -8.60
CA VAL A 514 -30.61 7.93 -8.96
C VAL A 514 -31.00 6.93 -7.89
N ALA A 515 -30.05 6.09 -7.49
CA ALA A 515 -30.25 5.06 -6.47
C ALA A 515 -28.95 4.87 -5.70
N ILE A 516 -29.07 4.61 -4.41
CA ILE A 516 -27.93 4.50 -3.51
C ILE A 516 -28.19 3.28 -2.63
N ASP A 517 -27.31 2.29 -2.73
CA ASP A 517 -27.27 1.19 -1.76
C ASP A 517 -26.03 1.39 -0.89
N THR A 518 -26.09 2.49 -0.17
CA THR A 518 -25.07 2.91 0.78
C THR A 518 -25.77 3.35 2.03
N GLU A 519 -25.24 2.90 3.17
CA GLU A 519 -25.52 3.39 4.52
C GLU A 519 -25.61 4.93 4.60
N PHE A 520 -24.92 5.61 3.68
CA PHE A 520 -24.73 7.06 3.53
C PHE A 520 -25.88 7.90 2.99
N GLY A 521 -26.74 7.31 2.16
CA GLY A 521 -27.61 8.10 1.29
C GLY A 521 -26.87 9.05 0.32
N GLU A 522 -25.56 8.86 0.07
CA GLU A 522 -24.74 9.73 -0.80
C GLU A 522 -24.02 8.96 -1.94
N THR A 523 -24.23 9.40 -3.19
CA THR A 523 -23.45 8.99 -4.36
C THR A 523 -22.05 9.56 -4.26
N SER A 524 -21.06 8.74 -4.59
CA SER A 524 -19.66 8.99 -4.29
C SER A 524 -18.74 8.61 -5.45
N PHE A 525 -18.00 9.57 -6.00
CA PHE A 525 -17.01 9.32 -7.06
C PHE A 525 -15.91 10.38 -7.07
N LEU A 526 -14.75 10.04 -7.62
CA LEU A 526 -13.71 11.02 -7.91
C LEU A 526 -13.78 11.48 -9.36
N THR A 527 -13.52 12.76 -9.61
CA THR A 527 -13.20 13.28 -10.94
C THR A 527 -11.71 13.59 -11.02
N THR A 528 -11.02 13.03 -12.02
CA THR A 528 -9.59 13.29 -12.21
C THR A 528 -9.28 13.78 -13.62
N PHE A 529 -8.24 14.61 -13.73
CA PHE A 529 -7.53 14.90 -14.98
C PHE A 529 -6.04 14.79 -14.69
N GLU A 530 -5.37 13.83 -15.32
CA GLU A 530 -4.04 13.36 -14.90
C GLU A 530 -3.18 12.92 -16.09
N LEU A 531 -1.89 12.68 -15.85
CA LEU A 531 -1.02 12.00 -16.81
C LEU A 531 -1.57 10.58 -17.09
N ASP A 532 -1.76 10.22 -18.36
CA ASP A 532 -2.29 8.92 -18.79
C ASP A 532 -1.22 7.81 -18.81
N GLU A 533 -0.30 7.88 -17.85
CA GLU A 533 0.76 6.89 -17.60
C GLU A 533 1.33 7.08 -16.18
N ASP A 534 2.01 6.06 -15.66
CA ASP A 534 2.71 6.12 -14.38
C ASP A 534 3.71 7.30 -14.35
N PRO A 535 3.71 8.15 -13.30
CA PRO A 535 3.10 7.96 -11.97
C PRO A 535 1.69 8.56 -11.79
N TRP A 536 0.88 8.66 -12.85
CA TRP A 536 -0.52 9.11 -12.81
C TRP A 536 -0.69 10.49 -12.14
N THR A 537 0.18 11.42 -12.52
CA THR A 537 0.29 12.70 -11.81
C THR A 537 -0.95 13.57 -12.06
N LYS A 538 -1.72 13.83 -11.00
CA LYS A 538 -3.02 14.51 -11.08
C LYS A 538 -2.87 16.03 -11.24
N LEU A 539 -3.58 16.61 -12.20
CA LEU A 539 -3.76 18.05 -12.38
C LEU A 539 -5.09 18.51 -11.78
N ILE A 540 -6.15 17.72 -11.97
CA ILE A 540 -7.45 17.88 -11.31
C ILE A 540 -7.75 16.63 -10.50
N GLN A 541 -8.22 16.80 -9.27
CA GLN A 541 -8.81 15.76 -8.45
C GLN A 541 -9.95 16.36 -7.63
N ILE A 542 -11.16 15.82 -7.78
CA ILE A 542 -12.35 16.26 -7.05
C ILE A 542 -12.95 15.04 -6.38
N ALA A 543 -13.21 15.10 -5.09
CA ALA A 543 -14.10 14.16 -4.41
C ALA A 543 -15.54 14.68 -4.51
N ASN A 544 -16.43 13.89 -5.10
CA ASN A 544 -17.81 14.26 -5.30
C ASN A 544 -18.72 13.43 -4.40
N ARG A 545 -19.63 14.10 -3.69
CA ARG A 545 -20.64 13.52 -2.83
C ARG A 545 -21.98 14.23 -3.06
N PHE A 546 -23.02 13.48 -3.41
CA PHE A 546 -24.36 14.02 -3.66
C PHE A 546 -25.43 13.14 -3.03
N LEU A 547 -26.41 13.75 -2.37
CA LEU A 547 -27.58 13.04 -1.85
C LEU A 547 -28.43 12.45 -2.98
N ILE A 548 -29.17 11.39 -2.69
CA ILE A 548 -30.17 10.84 -3.61
C ILE A 548 -31.21 11.90 -4.00
N GLY A 549 -31.55 11.99 -5.29
CA GLY A 549 -32.57 12.92 -5.75
C GLY A 549 -32.57 13.16 -7.26
N GLU A 550 -33.73 13.53 -7.79
CA GLU A 550 -33.93 13.71 -9.24
C GLU A 550 -33.28 14.97 -9.82
N THR A 551 -32.83 15.88 -8.96
CA THR A 551 -32.28 17.19 -9.32
C THR A 551 -30.85 17.07 -9.86
N TRP A 552 -30.61 17.66 -11.03
CA TRP A 552 -29.28 17.78 -11.61
C TRP A 552 -28.46 18.87 -10.90
N HIS A 553 -27.27 18.51 -10.43
CA HIS A 553 -26.30 19.41 -9.83
C HIS A 553 -25.20 19.76 -10.83
N LYS A 554 -24.99 21.06 -11.07
CA LYS A 554 -23.89 21.55 -11.90
C LYS A 554 -22.60 21.63 -11.08
N VAL A 555 -21.54 20.98 -11.55
CA VAL A 555 -20.16 21.18 -11.10
C VAL A 555 -19.46 22.03 -12.16
N GLN A 556 -18.95 23.21 -11.76
CA GLN A 556 -18.22 24.09 -12.66
C GLN A 556 -17.05 24.74 -11.92
N ARG A 557 -15.80 24.43 -12.28
CA ARG A 557 -14.60 24.88 -11.57
C ARG A 557 -13.49 25.33 -12.49
N VAL A 558 -12.78 26.36 -12.05
CA VAL A 558 -11.56 26.87 -12.67
C VAL A 558 -10.34 26.28 -11.96
N TYR A 559 -9.38 25.79 -12.74
CA TYR A 559 -8.11 25.27 -12.25
C TYR A 559 -6.94 26.01 -12.90
N THR A 560 -5.92 26.35 -12.12
CA THR A 560 -4.63 26.75 -12.69
C THR A 560 -3.74 25.52 -12.80
N ALA A 561 -3.36 25.16 -14.03
CA ALA A 561 -2.48 24.05 -14.30
C ALA A 561 -1.13 24.24 -13.60
N LYS A 562 -0.76 23.31 -12.72
CA LYS A 562 0.49 23.39 -11.94
C LYS A 562 1.72 22.85 -12.66
N ARG A 563 1.52 22.24 -13.83
CA ARG A 563 2.55 21.60 -14.64
C ARG A 563 2.08 21.45 -16.08
N ASP A 564 3.01 21.14 -16.96
CA ASP A 564 2.72 20.82 -18.35
C ASP A 564 2.17 19.39 -18.47
N LEU A 565 1.17 19.20 -19.33
CA LEU A 565 0.70 17.90 -19.82
C LEU A 565 0.79 17.91 -21.35
N PRO A 566 1.64 17.05 -21.95
CA PRO A 566 1.76 16.97 -23.40
C PRO A 566 0.46 16.49 -24.08
N VAL A 567 0.33 16.80 -25.37
CA VAL A 567 -0.76 16.33 -26.23
C VAL A 567 -0.92 14.82 -26.14
N GLY A 568 -2.14 14.33 -25.96
CA GLY A 568 -2.44 12.89 -25.95
C GLY A 568 -1.89 12.11 -24.76
N LYS A 569 -1.25 12.78 -23.80
CA LYS A 569 -0.67 12.20 -22.59
C LYS A 569 -1.47 12.49 -21.34
N SER A 570 -2.64 13.11 -21.47
CA SER A 570 -3.55 13.33 -20.36
C SER A 570 -4.79 12.44 -20.50
N ALA A 571 -5.44 12.17 -19.37
CA ALA A 571 -6.71 11.48 -19.34
C ALA A 571 -7.63 12.10 -18.29
N PHE A 572 -8.90 12.15 -18.64
CA PHE A 572 -9.99 12.52 -17.75
C PHE A 572 -10.69 11.24 -17.26
N SER A 573 -11.07 11.18 -15.99
CA SER A 573 -11.79 10.01 -15.46
C SER A 573 -12.80 10.37 -14.40
N PHE A 574 -13.93 9.64 -14.40
CA PHE A 574 -14.77 9.46 -13.22
C PHE A 574 -14.43 8.11 -12.60
N GLN A 575 -13.98 8.09 -11.35
CA GLN A 575 -13.61 6.89 -10.60
C GLN A 575 -14.65 6.63 -9.50
N PHE A 576 -15.38 5.53 -9.58
CA PHE A 576 -16.59 5.31 -8.78
C PHE A 576 -16.62 3.95 -8.08
N GLY A 577 -15.45 3.36 -7.82
CA GLY A 577 -15.29 2.13 -7.03
C GLY A 577 -15.52 2.32 -5.53
N PHE A 578 -16.58 3.05 -5.17
CA PHE A 578 -17.05 3.20 -3.79
C PHE A 578 -18.15 2.15 -3.54
N ASN A 579 -19.10 2.47 -2.65
CA ASN A 579 -20.24 1.61 -2.36
C ASN A 579 -21.16 1.45 -3.60
N PRO A 580 -22.02 0.41 -3.64
CA PRO A 580 -23.01 0.23 -4.70
C PRO A 580 -23.92 1.47 -4.89
N GLN A 581 -24.05 1.93 -6.12
CA GLN A 581 -24.75 3.17 -6.45
C GLN A 581 -25.17 3.20 -7.92
N THR A 582 -26.17 4.02 -8.21
CA THR A 582 -26.55 4.46 -9.55
C THR A 582 -26.58 5.97 -9.61
N PHE A 583 -25.82 6.52 -10.55
CA PHE A 583 -25.75 7.96 -10.77
C PHE A 583 -25.64 8.29 -12.25
N GLU A 584 -25.94 9.53 -12.59
CA GLU A 584 -25.97 10.00 -13.96
C GLU A 584 -25.09 11.21 -14.14
N ILE A 585 -24.35 11.26 -15.25
CA ILE A 585 -23.47 12.38 -15.61
C ILE A 585 -23.86 12.91 -16.98
N GLY A 586 -24.05 14.23 -17.10
CA GLY A 586 -24.36 14.92 -18.34
C GLY A 586 -23.53 16.19 -18.54
N GLY A 587 -23.53 16.73 -19.76
CA GLY A 587 -22.94 18.04 -20.06
C GLY A 587 -21.45 18.21 -19.73
N LEU A 588 -20.67 17.13 -19.81
CA LEU A 588 -19.22 17.19 -19.55
C LEU A 588 -18.51 18.08 -20.57
N SER A 589 -17.70 19.01 -20.08
CA SER A 589 -16.75 19.80 -20.86
C SER A 589 -15.53 20.17 -20.02
N LEU A 590 -14.37 20.28 -20.67
CA LEU A 590 -13.13 20.74 -20.05
C LEU A 590 -12.38 21.60 -21.06
N TYR A 591 -12.30 22.90 -20.81
CA TYR A 591 -11.70 23.87 -21.72
C TYR A 591 -10.43 24.48 -21.16
N ASN A 592 -9.45 24.76 -22.01
CA ASN A 592 -8.23 25.50 -21.69
C ASN A 592 -8.30 26.92 -22.27
N TYR A 593 -8.13 27.94 -21.42
CA TYR A 593 -8.16 29.36 -21.80
C TYR A 593 -6.78 30.02 -21.80
N GLY A 594 -5.71 29.23 -21.62
CA GLY A 594 -4.35 29.75 -21.52
C GLY A 594 -4.07 30.45 -20.18
N PRO A 595 -2.88 31.03 -20.01
CA PRO A 595 -2.43 31.55 -18.73
C PRO A 595 -2.89 32.98 -18.44
N ASP A 596 -3.26 33.74 -19.48
CA ASP A 596 -3.43 35.19 -19.41
C ASP A 596 -4.83 35.63 -18.96
N ILE A 597 -5.83 34.75 -19.04
CA ILE A 597 -7.16 35.05 -18.52
C ILE A 597 -7.15 35.07 -16.99
N ALA A 598 -7.76 36.08 -16.38
CA ALA A 598 -7.93 36.13 -14.95
C ALA A 598 -8.97 35.09 -14.49
N SER A 599 -8.69 34.38 -13.39
CA SER A 599 -9.54 33.27 -12.92
C SER A 599 -10.97 33.69 -12.57
N ASP A 600 -11.15 34.93 -12.13
CA ASP A 600 -12.41 35.55 -11.71
C ASP A 600 -13.34 35.91 -12.88
N VAL A 601 -12.79 36.02 -14.09
CA VAL A 601 -13.55 36.23 -15.33
C VAL A 601 -14.26 34.95 -15.79
N LEU A 602 -13.67 33.78 -15.49
CA LEU A 602 -14.26 32.49 -15.84
C LEU A 602 -15.38 32.13 -14.87
N PRO A 603 -16.56 31.70 -15.36
CA PRO A 603 -17.67 31.35 -14.49
C PRO A 603 -17.31 30.11 -13.68
N SER A 604 -17.17 30.29 -12.38
CA SER A 604 -17.03 29.21 -11.42
C SER A 604 -18.30 29.17 -10.58
N VAL A 605 -19.00 28.03 -10.58
CA VAL A 605 -20.05 27.80 -9.59
C VAL A 605 -19.33 27.21 -8.40
N LYS A 606 -19.25 27.94 -7.28
CA LYS A 606 -18.87 27.34 -5.98
C LYS A 606 -19.85 26.17 -5.79
N PRO A 607 -19.40 24.91 -5.93
CA PRO A 607 -20.35 23.81 -5.93
C PRO A 607 -20.98 23.72 -4.54
N LYS A 608 -22.07 22.96 -4.42
CA LYS A 608 -22.35 22.36 -3.12
C LYS A 608 -21.17 21.44 -2.79
N LEU A 609 -20.25 21.94 -1.97
CA LEU A 609 -18.92 21.32 -1.75
C LEU A 609 -19.01 20.03 -0.95
N TYR A 610 -19.97 20.03 -0.02
CA TYR A 610 -20.42 18.92 0.81
C TYR A 610 -21.78 19.31 1.40
N ASN A 611 -22.54 18.33 1.88
CA ASN A 611 -23.80 18.60 2.56
C ASN A 611 -23.59 19.51 3.80
N GLY A 612 -24.37 20.59 3.95
CA GLY A 612 -24.27 21.51 5.09
C GLY A 612 -23.09 22.50 5.02
N HIS A 613 -22.54 22.77 3.85
CA HIS A 613 -21.49 23.78 3.69
C HIS A 613 -22.03 25.22 3.69
N GLU A 614 -23.32 25.41 3.38
CA GLU A 614 -23.99 26.72 3.31
C GLU A 614 -23.72 27.56 4.57
N ASP A 615 -23.54 28.88 4.46
CA ASP A 615 -23.14 29.71 5.62
C ASP A 615 -24.16 29.66 6.77
N ASP A 616 -25.44 29.52 6.44
CA ASP A 616 -26.59 29.38 7.34
C ASP A 616 -27.04 27.94 7.57
N ALA A 617 -26.19 26.94 7.28
CA ALA A 617 -26.54 25.53 7.40
C ALA A 617 -27.09 25.18 8.80
N PRO A 618 -28.35 24.70 8.92
CA PRO A 618 -29.03 24.53 10.22
C PRO A 618 -28.32 23.62 11.23
N TRP A 619 -27.47 22.70 10.77
CA TRP A 619 -26.73 21.80 11.65
C TRP A 619 -25.74 22.56 12.56
N ARG A 620 -25.29 23.76 12.19
CA ARG A 620 -24.40 24.56 13.05
C ARG A 620 -25.12 25.09 14.29
N ASP A 621 -26.40 25.41 14.20
CA ASP A 621 -27.20 25.77 15.38
C ASP A 621 -27.41 24.57 16.31
N VAL A 622 -27.61 23.38 15.73
CA VAL A 622 -27.66 22.12 16.49
C VAL A 622 -26.31 21.86 17.16
N ALA A 623 -25.21 22.07 16.45
CA ALA A 623 -23.86 21.91 16.96
C ALA A 623 -23.58 22.89 18.11
N ALA A 624 -23.97 24.17 17.98
CA ALA A 624 -23.81 25.18 19.03
C ALA A 624 -24.57 24.79 20.31
N LYS A 625 -25.81 24.30 20.18
CA LYS A 625 -26.59 23.79 21.32
C LYS A 625 -25.92 22.59 21.99
N ARG A 626 -25.40 21.64 21.19
CA ARG A 626 -24.65 20.49 21.71
C ARG A 626 -23.39 20.94 22.45
N ILE A 627 -22.62 21.87 21.89
CA ILE A 627 -21.41 22.42 22.52
C ILE A 627 -21.76 23.07 23.87
N GLU A 628 -22.81 23.88 23.93
CA GLU A 628 -23.28 24.51 25.18
C GLU A 628 -23.64 23.47 26.26
N GLN A 629 -24.17 22.32 25.84
CA GLN A 629 -24.56 21.24 26.74
C GLN A 629 -23.39 20.37 27.19
N ILE A 630 -22.51 19.96 26.28
CA ILE A 630 -21.51 18.90 26.53
C ILE A 630 -20.11 19.42 26.79
N ARG A 631 -19.78 20.65 26.36
CA ARG A 631 -18.44 21.26 26.49
C ARG A 631 -18.39 22.35 27.54
N LYS A 632 -19.50 22.67 28.18
CA LYS A 632 -19.59 23.67 29.24
C LYS A 632 -20.30 23.11 30.47
N ALA A 633 -19.96 23.67 31.62
CA ALA A 633 -20.61 23.36 32.89
C ALA A 633 -20.72 24.61 33.76
N ASP A 634 -21.53 24.53 34.81
CA ASP A 634 -21.72 25.64 35.73
C ASP A 634 -20.59 25.67 36.76
N MET A 635 -20.02 26.86 36.96
CA MET A 635 -19.08 27.19 38.01
C MET A 635 -19.76 28.17 38.95
N ASN A 636 -20.00 27.72 40.18
CA ASN A 636 -20.62 28.52 41.24
C ASN A 636 -19.53 29.00 42.19
N ILE A 637 -19.40 30.31 42.37
CA ILE A 637 -18.34 30.94 43.14
C ILE A 637 -19.01 31.75 44.26
N THR A 638 -18.67 31.44 45.51
CA THR A 638 -19.09 32.22 46.66
C THR A 638 -17.87 32.95 47.23
N VAL A 639 -17.96 34.28 47.34
CA VAL A 639 -16.90 35.12 47.87
C VAL A 639 -17.23 35.53 49.30
N LEU A 640 -16.31 35.25 50.22
CA LEU A 640 -16.44 35.52 51.65
C LEU A 640 -15.30 36.45 52.12
N ASP A 641 -15.53 37.23 53.17
CA ASP A 641 -14.47 37.94 53.87
C ASP A 641 -13.73 37.02 54.86
N SER A 642 -12.72 37.55 55.54
CA SER A 642 -11.96 36.81 56.56
C SER A 642 -12.80 36.38 57.77
N GLN A 643 -13.99 36.96 57.98
CA GLN A 643 -14.95 36.57 59.02
C GLN A 643 -15.98 35.54 58.51
N GLY A 644 -15.92 35.13 57.25
CA GLY A 644 -16.87 34.21 56.63
C GLY A 644 -18.20 34.87 56.21
N LYS A 645 -18.28 36.20 56.15
CA LYS A 645 -19.47 36.92 55.67
C LYS A 645 -19.40 37.11 54.15
N PRO A 646 -20.54 37.09 53.44
CA PRO A 646 -20.56 37.34 52.00
C PRO A 646 -20.02 38.70 51.59
N VAL A 647 -19.22 38.73 50.52
CA VAL A 647 -18.72 39.98 49.91
C VAL A 647 -19.56 40.33 48.69
N SER A 648 -20.45 41.31 48.85
CA SER A 648 -21.25 41.84 47.74
C SER A 648 -20.42 42.69 46.78
N HIS A 649 -20.79 42.68 45.50
CA HIS A 649 -20.18 43.53 44.47
C HIS A 649 -18.67 43.34 44.28
N ALA A 650 -18.13 42.16 44.60
CA ALA A 650 -16.78 41.77 44.25
C ALA A 650 -16.69 41.50 42.74
N THR A 651 -15.65 41.99 42.08
CA THR A 651 -15.33 41.65 40.69
C THR A 651 -14.67 40.27 40.67
N VAL A 652 -15.19 39.35 39.85
CA VAL A 652 -14.67 38.00 39.65
C VAL A 652 -14.26 37.86 38.19
N ASP A 653 -12.96 37.84 37.93
CA ASP A 653 -12.37 37.52 36.63
C ASP A 653 -12.18 36.00 36.52
N VAL A 654 -12.83 35.38 35.55
CA VAL A 654 -12.79 33.94 35.28
C VAL A 654 -11.99 33.71 34.00
N LYS A 655 -10.70 33.38 34.16
CA LYS A 655 -9.77 33.21 33.04
C LYS A 655 -9.41 31.76 32.86
N MET A 656 -9.90 31.16 31.78
CA MET A 656 -9.45 29.86 31.35
C MET A 656 -7.96 29.93 30.99
N THR A 657 -7.20 28.91 31.41
CA THR A 657 -5.76 28.78 31.16
C THR A 657 -5.44 27.57 30.30
N ARG A 658 -6.34 26.57 30.26
CA ARG A 658 -6.17 25.37 29.44
C ARG A 658 -7.50 24.71 29.14
N HIS A 659 -7.65 24.23 27.91
CA HIS A 659 -8.82 23.48 27.48
C HIS A 659 -8.79 22.02 27.95
N ALA A 660 -9.95 21.47 28.37
CA ALA A 660 -10.07 20.03 28.69
C ALA A 660 -10.09 19.19 27.41
N PHE A 661 -10.82 19.63 26.38
CA PHE A 661 -10.70 19.07 25.02
C PHE A 661 -9.26 19.18 24.52
N ARG A 662 -8.76 18.10 23.94
CA ARG A 662 -7.35 17.95 23.54
C ARG A 662 -7.16 18.40 22.09
N TRP A 663 -6.78 19.65 21.93
CA TRP A 663 -6.37 20.24 20.66
C TRP A 663 -4.89 19.95 20.44
N GLY A 664 -4.57 19.14 19.44
CA GLY A 664 -3.22 18.63 19.29
C GLY A 664 -2.59 18.75 17.92
N THR A 665 -1.30 18.43 17.86
CA THR A 665 -0.55 18.29 16.60
C THR A 665 0.47 17.17 16.66
N ALA A 666 0.75 16.55 15.53
CA ALA A 666 1.98 15.80 15.33
C ALA A 666 3.18 16.75 15.34
N VAL A 667 4.25 16.35 16.03
CA VAL A 667 5.51 17.09 16.09
C VAL A 667 6.69 16.24 15.60
N TYR A 668 7.62 16.90 14.91
CA TYR A 668 8.79 16.25 14.34
C TYR A 668 10.00 16.33 15.30
N ARG A 669 10.51 15.17 15.75
CA ARG A 669 11.56 15.08 16.80
C ARG A 669 12.78 15.96 16.58
N TRP A 670 13.22 16.17 15.35
CA TRP A 670 14.46 16.88 15.09
C TRP A 670 14.36 18.38 15.35
N PHE A 671 13.15 18.95 15.49
CA PHE A 671 12.98 20.32 15.98
C PHE A 671 13.20 20.45 17.50
N PHE A 672 13.35 19.35 18.22
CA PHE A 672 13.70 19.32 19.64
C PHE A 672 15.17 18.94 19.86
N TYR A 673 15.87 18.55 18.78
CA TYR A 673 17.28 18.20 18.82
C TYR A 673 18.14 19.40 18.38
N GLY A 674 18.89 19.96 19.33
CA GLY A 674 19.70 21.15 19.11
C GLY A 674 18.88 22.45 19.13
N MET A 675 19.51 23.54 19.56
CA MET A 675 18.82 24.78 19.87
C MET A 675 19.21 25.89 18.88
N ASN A 676 18.50 25.95 17.75
CA ASN A 676 18.63 27.01 16.75
C ASN A 676 17.32 27.84 16.67
N PRO A 677 17.33 29.06 16.09
CA PRO A 677 16.15 29.92 16.04
C PRO A 677 14.91 29.27 15.39
N ARG A 678 15.10 28.50 14.31
CA ARG A 678 14.02 27.78 13.62
C ARG A 678 13.36 26.73 14.53
N ASN A 679 14.17 25.98 15.27
CA ASN A 679 13.70 24.99 16.25
C ASN A 679 12.93 25.67 17.39
N LYS A 680 13.44 26.78 17.94
CA LYS A 680 12.76 27.54 19.00
C LYS A 680 11.41 28.07 18.54
N GLU A 681 11.33 28.61 17.33
CA GLU A 681 10.08 29.13 16.77
C GLU A 681 9.04 28.02 16.58
N TYR A 682 9.47 26.85 16.09
CA TYR A 682 8.62 25.66 15.98
C TYR A 682 8.07 25.23 17.34
N GLN A 683 8.93 25.11 18.35
CA GLN A 683 8.55 24.71 19.72
C GLN A 683 7.57 25.71 20.35
N LYS A 684 7.84 27.01 20.21
CA LYS A 684 7.00 28.09 20.72
C LYS A 684 5.59 28.03 20.12
N ARG A 685 5.49 27.98 18.78
CA ARG A 685 4.19 27.94 18.10
C ARG A 685 3.39 26.68 18.41
N ALA A 686 4.06 25.54 18.57
CA ALA A 686 3.40 24.32 19.00
C ALA A 686 2.80 24.47 20.42
N ALA A 687 3.56 25.05 21.36
CA ALA A 687 3.10 25.25 22.73
C ALA A 687 2.00 26.33 22.87
N GLU A 688 2.01 27.35 22.01
CA GLU A 688 0.98 28.40 21.99
C GLU A 688 -0.37 27.90 21.46
N LEU A 689 -0.36 26.95 20.51
CA LEU A 689 -1.57 26.50 19.83
C LEU A 689 -2.19 25.24 20.44
N PHE A 690 -1.40 24.35 21.03
CA PHE A 690 -1.82 22.98 21.31
C PHE A 690 -1.55 22.57 22.76
N ASN A 691 -2.50 21.83 23.35
CA ASN A 691 -2.36 21.22 24.68
C ASN A 691 -2.11 19.70 24.61
N PHE A 692 -2.07 19.14 23.41
CA PHE A 692 -1.85 17.72 23.14
C PHE A 692 -0.87 17.50 21.98
N CYS A 693 -0.06 16.45 21.99
CA CYS A 693 0.79 16.13 20.84
C CYS A 693 1.04 14.65 20.64
N VAL A 694 1.61 14.33 19.46
CA VAL A 694 2.07 12.99 19.09
C VAL A 694 3.40 13.12 18.34
N LEU A 695 4.32 12.18 18.53
CA LEU A 695 5.59 12.20 17.80
C LEU A 695 5.41 11.52 16.43
N GLU A 696 5.46 12.31 15.35
CA GLU A 696 5.07 11.91 13.98
C GLU A 696 5.62 10.54 13.52
N ASN A 697 6.88 10.26 13.83
CA ASN A 697 7.55 9.02 13.42
C ASN A 697 8.47 8.41 14.49
N SER A 698 8.69 9.09 15.62
CA SER A 698 9.76 8.74 16.56
C SER A 698 9.53 7.42 17.28
N MET A 699 8.26 7.10 17.52
CA MET A 699 7.86 5.95 18.31
C MET A 699 7.35 4.80 17.43
N LYS A 700 7.41 4.94 16.10
CA LYS A 700 7.19 3.82 15.17
C LYS A 700 8.34 2.83 15.33
N TRP A 701 8.04 1.54 15.33
CA TRP A 701 8.97 0.46 15.66
C TRP A 701 10.36 0.63 15.04
N GLY A 702 10.46 0.78 13.72
CA GLY A 702 11.76 0.94 13.04
C GLY A 702 12.60 2.14 13.51
N THR A 703 11.95 3.24 13.90
CA THR A 703 12.66 4.41 14.42
C THR A 703 13.06 4.24 15.88
N TRP A 704 12.18 3.66 16.69
CA TRP A 704 12.45 3.37 18.10
C TRP A 704 13.65 2.41 18.23
N GLU A 705 13.62 1.30 17.49
CA GLU A 705 14.67 0.27 17.49
C GLU A 705 16.03 0.82 17.02
N ALA A 706 16.03 1.80 16.12
CA ALA A 706 17.28 2.42 15.64
C ALA A 706 18.06 3.15 16.75
N GLY A 707 17.42 3.52 17.87
CA GLY A 707 18.07 4.07 19.04
C GLY A 707 18.94 5.31 18.78
N GLY A 708 19.98 5.49 19.58
CA GLY A 708 21.01 6.54 19.42
C GLY A 708 20.41 7.94 19.36
N LYS A 709 20.79 8.72 18.33
CA LYS A 709 20.29 10.10 18.14
C LYS A 709 18.76 10.17 17.98
N ASN A 710 18.10 9.12 17.48
CA ASN A 710 16.64 9.10 17.42
C ASN A 710 16.04 9.09 18.82
N LEU A 711 16.58 8.25 19.72
CA LEU A 711 16.14 8.20 21.12
C LEU A 711 16.45 9.51 21.85
N THR A 712 17.64 10.09 21.64
CA THR A 712 17.97 11.42 22.21
C THR A 712 16.95 12.48 21.79
N ALA A 713 16.71 12.63 20.48
CA ALA A 713 15.74 13.61 19.98
C ALA A 713 14.29 13.34 20.45
N THR A 714 13.94 12.06 20.64
CA THR A 714 12.64 11.64 21.20
C THR A 714 12.49 12.09 22.65
N ASN A 715 13.51 11.85 23.47
CA ASN A 715 13.52 12.25 24.88
C ASN A 715 13.49 13.77 25.07
N GLU A 716 14.16 14.53 24.19
CA GLU A 716 14.07 16.00 24.20
C GLU A 716 12.66 16.49 23.86
N ALA A 717 11.98 15.86 22.89
CA ALA A 717 10.59 16.19 22.56
C ALA A 717 9.62 15.85 23.71
N ILE A 718 9.82 14.71 24.37
CA ILE A 718 9.05 14.32 25.57
C ILE A 718 9.29 15.32 26.71
N ARG A 719 10.54 15.74 26.94
CA ARG A 719 10.87 16.74 27.96
C ARG A 719 10.18 18.07 27.68
N TRP A 720 10.27 18.57 26.44
CA TRP A 720 9.57 19.78 26.03
C TRP A 720 8.06 19.69 26.27
N ALA A 721 7.43 18.56 25.93
CA ALA A 721 6.00 18.38 26.14
C ALA A 721 5.67 18.46 27.64
N LYS A 722 6.45 17.78 28.49
CA LYS A 722 6.30 17.84 29.95
C LYS A 722 6.47 19.26 30.51
N GLU A 723 7.51 19.98 30.08
CA GLU A 723 7.78 21.36 30.51
C GLU A 723 6.67 22.34 30.12
N ASN A 724 5.98 22.09 29.02
CA ASN A 724 4.84 22.90 28.55
C ASN A 724 3.48 22.33 29.01
N ASN A 725 3.49 21.31 29.86
CA ASN A 725 2.31 20.59 30.32
C ASN A 725 1.44 20.07 29.16
N ILE A 726 2.06 19.66 28.05
CA ILE A 726 1.40 19.11 26.86
C ILE A 726 1.30 17.60 27.02
N GLN A 727 0.09 17.08 27.02
CA GLN A 727 -0.17 15.65 27.08
C GLN A 727 0.24 14.98 25.76
N MET A 728 0.61 13.69 25.80
CA MET A 728 1.11 12.97 24.63
C MET A 728 0.31 11.71 24.30
N ARG A 729 0.16 11.44 23.00
CA ARG A 729 -0.23 10.14 22.43
C ARG A 729 1.03 9.37 22.00
N GLY A 730 1.09 8.09 22.32
CA GLY A 730 2.10 7.16 21.80
C GLY A 730 1.66 6.57 20.45
N HIS A 731 2.47 6.73 19.42
CA HIS A 731 2.15 6.31 18.05
C HIS A 731 3.38 5.69 17.35
N THR A 732 3.41 4.39 17.07
CA THR A 732 2.41 3.35 17.37
C THR A 732 3.16 2.07 17.75
N LEU A 733 2.57 1.22 18.59
CA LEU A 733 3.21 0.00 19.05
C LEU A 733 3.36 -1.03 17.92
N VAL A 734 2.26 -1.32 17.20
CA VAL A 734 2.26 -2.30 16.12
C VAL A 734 1.52 -1.75 14.90
N TRP A 735 2.25 -1.54 13.80
CA TRP A 735 1.67 -1.38 12.47
C TRP A 735 1.81 -2.74 11.77
N PRO A 736 0.77 -3.60 11.72
CA PRO A 736 0.91 -5.06 11.60
C PRO A 736 1.26 -5.59 10.19
N SER A 737 2.28 -5.00 9.57
CA SER A 737 2.84 -5.41 8.28
C SER A 737 4.36 -5.38 8.33
N PHE A 738 4.98 -6.29 7.58
CA PHE A 738 6.42 -6.31 7.40
C PHE A 738 6.97 -5.06 6.71
N ASP A 739 6.18 -4.41 5.84
CA ASP A 739 6.58 -3.17 5.17
C ASP A 739 6.50 -1.94 6.08
N ARG A 740 5.89 -2.08 7.25
CA ARG A 740 5.74 -1.03 8.26
C ARG A 740 6.58 -1.27 9.51
N SER A 741 7.38 -2.33 9.50
CA SER A 741 8.20 -2.80 10.62
C SER A 741 9.69 -2.86 10.24
N PRO A 742 10.61 -3.06 11.20
CA PRO A 742 12.04 -3.19 10.88
C PRO A 742 12.30 -4.28 9.83
N GLU A 743 13.16 -3.99 8.85
CA GLU A 743 13.49 -4.90 7.74
C GLU A 743 13.97 -6.28 8.23
N ARG A 744 14.65 -6.34 9.37
CA ARG A 744 15.11 -7.60 9.98
C ARG A 744 13.96 -8.57 10.31
N LEU A 745 12.75 -8.08 10.56
CA LEU A 745 11.60 -8.94 10.88
C LEU A 745 11.09 -9.69 9.66
N LYS A 746 11.40 -9.26 8.43
CA LYS A 746 10.92 -9.93 7.21
C LYS A 746 11.30 -11.42 7.16
N VAL A 747 12.47 -11.77 7.71
CA VAL A 747 12.93 -13.16 7.78
C VAL A 747 12.11 -14.00 8.77
N LEU A 748 11.46 -13.36 9.75
CA LEU A 748 10.62 -14.00 10.77
C LEU A 748 9.19 -14.25 10.30
N ARG A 749 8.82 -13.86 9.07
CA ARG A 749 7.54 -14.22 8.44
C ARG A 749 7.24 -15.72 8.50
N TYR A 750 8.28 -16.53 8.69
CA TYR A 750 8.26 -17.99 8.67
C TYR A 750 8.62 -18.62 10.00
N GLU A 751 8.78 -17.81 11.02
CA GLU A 751 9.12 -18.24 12.37
C GLU A 751 8.09 -17.62 13.32
N PRO A 752 6.81 -18.05 13.29
CA PRO A 752 5.72 -17.39 14.03
C PRO A 752 6.04 -17.18 15.51
N GLU A 753 6.65 -18.18 16.16
CA GLU A 753 7.08 -18.05 17.56
C GLU A 753 8.12 -16.94 17.76
N LYS A 754 9.12 -16.83 16.87
CA LYS A 754 10.12 -15.76 16.95
C LYS A 754 9.53 -14.40 16.61
N LEU A 755 8.61 -14.33 15.65
CA LEU A 755 7.89 -13.11 15.32
C LEU A 755 7.07 -12.65 16.53
N ARG A 756 6.34 -13.56 17.18
CA ARG A 756 5.60 -13.32 18.42
C ARG A 756 6.51 -12.77 19.50
N ASP A 757 7.64 -13.44 19.75
CA ASP A 757 8.61 -13.01 20.77
C ASP A 757 9.16 -11.61 20.48
N GLU A 758 9.49 -11.30 19.23
CA GLU A 758 10.01 -9.97 18.85
C GLU A 758 8.96 -8.86 18.97
N ILE A 759 7.69 -9.13 18.64
CA ILE A 759 6.58 -8.18 18.87
C ILE A 759 6.38 -7.93 20.37
N ARG A 760 6.30 -9.01 21.17
CA ARG A 760 6.13 -8.91 22.62
C ARG A 760 7.29 -8.18 23.30
N LYS A 761 8.52 -8.46 22.85
CA LYS A 761 9.74 -7.77 23.31
C LYS A 761 9.70 -6.29 22.95
N HIS A 762 9.31 -5.94 21.72
CA HIS A 762 9.19 -4.55 21.30
C HIS A 762 8.17 -3.79 22.15
N ILE A 763 6.96 -4.33 22.32
CA ILE A 763 5.90 -3.73 23.16
C ILE A 763 6.42 -3.53 24.59
N THR A 764 7.07 -4.56 25.15
CA THR A 764 7.62 -4.49 26.51
C THR A 764 8.65 -3.37 26.64
N ASP A 765 9.60 -3.29 25.70
CA ASP A 765 10.66 -2.29 25.70
C ASP A 765 10.12 -0.86 25.59
N ILE A 766 9.29 -0.58 24.59
CA ILE A 766 8.82 0.78 24.33
C ILE A 766 7.83 1.27 25.41
N VAL A 767 6.89 0.42 25.85
CA VAL A 767 5.88 0.82 26.85
C VAL A 767 6.51 0.98 28.22
N THR A 768 7.37 0.05 28.65
CA THR A 768 8.05 0.17 29.96
C THR A 768 8.94 1.39 30.01
N THR A 769 9.66 1.69 28.93
CA THR A 769 10.53 2.88 28.86
C THR A 769 9.76 4.19 28.96
N ASN A 770 8.52 4.23 28.45
CA ASN A 770 7.69 5.44 28.39
C ASN A 770 6.47 5.37 29.33
N LYS A 771 6.52 4.55 30.38
CA LYS A 771 5.42 4.40 31.33
C LYS A 771 5.03 5.75 31.95
N GLY A 772 3.75 6.10 31.86
CA GLY A 772 3.22 7.36 32.40
C GLY A 772 3.60 8.62 31.58
N VAL A 773 4.26 8.47 30.44
CA VAL A 773 4.53 9.58 29.51
C VAL A 773 3.34 9.84 28.60
N HIS A 774 2.66 8.78 28.16
CA HIS A 774 1.57 8.86 27.21
C HIS A 774 0.22 8.65 27.89
N THR A 775 -0.76 9.48 27.54
CA THR A 775 -2.14 9.33 28.02
C THR A 775 -2.93 8.28 27.23
N GLU A 776 -2.47 7.98 26.02
CA GLU A 776 -3.08 7.00 25.13
C GLU A 776 -2.03 6.39 24.19
N TRP A 777 -2.23 5.14 23.80
CA TRP A 777 -1.38 4.40 22.88
C TRP A 777 -2.18 3.91 21.68
N ASP A 778 -1.74 4.26 20.47
CA ASP A 778 -2.15 3.54 19.27
C ASP A 778 -1.46 2.16 19.30
N VAL A 779 -2.16 1.14 19.82
CA VAL A 779 -1.61 -0.22 19.96
C VAL A 779 -1.51 -0.88 18.59
N ILE A 780 -2.60 -0.83 17.82
CA ILE A 780 -2.64 -1.31 16.43
C ILE A 780 -2.99 -0.14 15.50
N ASN A 781 -2.20 0.02 14.44
CA ASN A 781 -2.42 1.01 13.40
C ASN A 781 -2.79 0.37 12.05
N GLU A 782 -3.85 0.89 11.43
CA GLU A 782 -4.36 0.54 10.09
C GLU A 782 -4.60 -0.97 9.81
N PRO A 783 -5.34 -1.69 10.67
CA PRO A 783 -5.60 -3.11 10.51
C PRO A 783 -6.42 -3.44 9.25
N LYS A 784 -7.12 -2.48 8.63
CA LYS A 784 -7.86 -2.73 7.37
C LYS A 784 -6.95 -3.21 6.24
N THR A 785 -5.70 -2.72 6.20
CA THR A 785 -4.74 -3.03 5.12
C THR A 785 -3.44 -3.64 5.63
N ASN A 786 -3.11 -3.50 6.91
CA ASN A 786 -1.86 -3.98 7.49
C ASN A 786 -2.19 -5.03 8.55
N HIS A 787 -2.34 -6.28 8.13
CA HIS A 787 -2.75 -7.38 9.02
C HIS A 787 -1.92 -8.65 8.91
N GLU A 788 -0.78 -8.62 8.19
CA GLU A 788 0.09 -9.79 7.99
C GLU A 788 0.53 -10.44 9.31
N PHE A 789 0.81 -9.66 10.36
CA PHE A 789 1.20 -10.23 11.66
C PHE A 789 0.03 -10.94 12.34
N MET A 790 -1.18 -10.41 12.19
CA MET A 790 -2.39 -10.98 12.77
C MET A 790 -2.82 -12.23 12.00
N ASP A 791 -2.61 -12.26 10.68
CA ASP A 791 -2.82 -13.44 9.85
C ASP A 791 -1.87 -14.58 10.23
N ILE A 792 -0.62 -14.28 10.59
CA ILE A 792 0.40 -15.27 10.97
C ILE A 792 0.20 -15.76 12.42
N LEU A 793 -0.15 -14.87 13.34
CA LEU A 793 -0.13 -15.15 14.78
C LEU A 793 -1.50 -15.39 15.41
N GLY A 794 -2.58 -15.08 14.68
CA GLY A 794 -3.95 -15.10 15.19
C GLY A 794 -4.39 -13.79 15.82
N VAL A 795 -5.69 -13.59 15.89
CA VAL A 795 -6.30 -12.38 16.49
C VAL A 795 -6.14 -12.36 18.01
N GLU A 796 -5.99 -13.53 18.64
CA GLU A 796 -5.74 -13.72 20.06
C GLU A 796 -4.40 -13.13 20.48
N GLU A 797 -3.37 -13.30 19.65
CA GLU A 797 -2.06 -12.68 19.88
C GLU A 797 -2.16 -11.16 19.72
N ALA A 798 -2.92 -10.67 18.73
CA ALA A 798 -3.16 -9.25 18.55
C ALA A 798 -3.89 -8.63 19.76
N ALA A 799 -4.88 -9.33 20.32
CA ALA A 799 -5.56 -8.94 21.56
C ALA A 799 -4.61 -8.96 22.76
N ASN A 800 -3.66 -9.89 22.80
CA ASN A 800 -2.61 -9.94 23.83
C ASN A 800 -1.71 -8.70 23.79
N TRP A 801 -1.44 -8.09 22.63
CA TRP A 801 -0.69 -6.83 22.55
C TRP A 801 -1.35 -5.69 23.34
N PHE A 802 -2.68 -5.58 23.26
CA PHE A 802 -3.45 -4.62 24.06
C PHE A 802 -3.36 -4.94 25.56
N LYS A 803 -3.51 -6.22 25.94
CA LYS A 803 -3.42 -6.66 27.35
C LYS A 803 -2.04 -6.34 27.93
N MET A 804 -0.99 -6.63 27.19
CA MET A 804 0.39 -6.34 27.58
C MET A 804 0.64 -4.84 27.73
N ALA A 805 0.25 -4.03 26.73
CA ALA A 805 0.43 -2.59 26.79
C ALA A 805 -0.31 -1.99 27.99
N LYS A 806 -1.55 -2.43 28.25
CA LYS A 806 -2.33 -1.99 29.43
C LYS A 806 -1.71 -2.45 30.75
N GLN A 807 -1.15 -3.64 30.82
CA GLN A 807 -0.49 -4.13 32.03
C GLN A 807 0.78 -3.33 32.35
N LEU A 808 1.54 -2.97 31.32
CA LEU A 808 2.80 -2.23 31.47
C LEU A 808 2.56 -0.77 31.82
N ASP A 809 1.54 -0.14 31.21
CA ASP A 809 1.13 1.24 31.47
C ASP A 809 -0.39 1.34 31.77
N PRO A 810 -0.81 1.04 33.02
CA PRO A 810 -2.23 0.96 33.39
C PRO A 810 -3.03 2.26 33.25
N GLU A 811 -2.36 3.40 33.32
CA GLU A 811 -2.99 4.72 33.23
C GLU A 811 -3.24 5.15 31.79
N ALA A 812 -2.46 4.64 30.84
CA ALA A 812 -2.66 4.92 29.43
C ALA A 812 -3.88 4.16 28.89
N ARG A 813 -4.63 4.81 28.01
CA ARG A 813 -5.76 4.19 27.30
C ARG A 813 -5.30 3.50 26.01
N MET A 814 -5.84 2.32 25.75
CA MET A 814 -5.46 1.55 24.56
C MET A 814 -6.37 1.85 23.36
N PHE A 815 -5.78 2.38 22.30
CA PHE A 815 -6.47 2.78 21.07
C PHE A 815 -6.15 1.85 19.91
N ILE A 816 -7.11 1.74 18.99
CA ILE A 816 -6.93 1.19 17.64
C ILE A 816 -7.16 2.33 16.64
N ASN A 817 -6.20 2.57 15.73
CA ASN A 817 -6.18 3.75 14.87
C ASN A 817 -6.30 3.37 13.39
N GLU A 818 -7.11 4.09 12.62
CA GLU A 818 -7.37 3.74 11.22
C GLU A 818 -7.66 4.94 10.31
N ASN A 819 -7.25 4.81 9.05
CA ASN A 819 -7.39 5.81 8.01
C ASN A 819 -8.72 5.67 7.26
N SER A 820 -9.12 6.76 6.57
CA SER A 820 -10.25 6.78 5.63
C SER A 820 -11.62 6.40 6.22
N ILE A 821 -11.76 6.29 7.54
CA ILE A 821 -13.04 5.99 8.22
C ILE A 821 -14.03 7.12 7.98
N LEU A 822 -13.62 8.37 8.25
CA LEU A 822 -14.45 9.56 8.00
C LEU A 822 -14.90 9.67 6.54
N SER A 823 -14.07 9.21 5.60
CA SER A 823 -14.35 9.18 4.17
C SER A 823 -15.37 8.09 3.76
N GLY A 824 -15.82 7.26 4.71
CA GLY A 824 -16.75 6.15 4.46
C GLY A 824 -16.12 4.94 3.78
N VAL A 825 -14.79 4.80 3.76
CA VAL A 825 -14.11 3.73 3.02
C VAL A 825 -13.88 2.50 3.90
N LYS A 826 -14.55 1.40 3.55
CA LYS A 826 -14.47 0.09 4.22
C LYS A 826 -14.74 0.19 5.74
N VAL A 827 -15.72 0.99 6.13
CA VAL A 827 -16.08 1.23 7.55
C VAL A 827 -16.41 -0.08 8.26
N ALA A 828 -17.26 -0.91 7.66
CA ALA A 828 -17.64 -2.21 8.22
C ALA A 828 -16.46 -3.19 8.42
N ASN A 829 -15.40 -3.07 7.61
CA ASN A 829 -14.20 -3.89 7.80
C ASN A 829 -13.44 -3.49 9.07
N PHE A 830 -13.35 -2.19 9.35
CA PHE A 830 -12.73 -1.71 10.58
C PHE A 830 -13.55 -2.10 11.82
N GLU A 831 -14.88 -1.96 11.77
CA GLU A 831 -15.76 -2.46 12.84
C GLU A 831 -15.56 -3.95 13.11
N SER A 832 -15.44 -4.76 12.07
CA SER A 832 -15.17 -6.20 12.18
C SER A 832 -13.83 -6.48 12.88
N TRP A 833 -12.79 -5.69 12.63
CA TRP A 833 -11.52 -5.81 13.37
C TRP A 833 -11.68 -5.48 14.85
N ILE A 834 -12.37 -4.39 15.18
CA ILE A 834 -12.61 -3.99 16.58
C ILE A 834 -13.40 -5.08 17.32
N LYS A 835 -14.45 -5.62 16.70
CA LYS A 835 -15.26 -6.72 17.27
C LYS A 835 -14.41 -7.95 17.55
N ARG A 836 -13.69 -8.47 16.53
CA ARG A 836 -12.85 -9.66 16.68
C ARG A 836 -11.79 -9.50 17.77
N LEU A 837 -11.15 -8.32 17.86
CA LEU A 837 -10.17 -8.05 18.91
C LEU A 837 -10.80 -8.01 20.31
N ARG A 838 -11.98 -7.38 20.46
CA ARG A 838 -12.72 -7.36 21.73
C ARG A 838 -13.22 -8.75 22.14
N ASP A 839 -13.72 -9.53 21.18
CA ASP A 839 -14.16 -10.91 21.40
C ASP A 839 -12.98 -11.79 21.86
N ALA A 840 -11.77 -11.53 21.36
CA ALA A 840 -10.52 -12.13 21.85
C ALA A 840 -9.98 -11.52 23.18
N GLY A 841 -10.72 -10.56 23.75
CA GLY A 841 -10.45 -9.96 25.06
C GLY A 841 -9.51 -8.75 25.05
N ALA A 842 -9.29 -8.08 23.92
CA ALA A 842 -8.49 -6.85 23.86
C ALA A 842 -9.18 -5.72 24.66
N PRO A 843 -8.52 -5.07 25.64
CA PRO A 843 -9.06 -3.92 26.34
C PRO A 843 -9.01 -2.65 25.47
N ILE A 844 -9.80 -2.58 24.39
CA ILE A 844 -9.88 -1.40 23.53
C ILE A 844 -10.70 -0.32 24.24
N GLU A 845 -10.02 0.75 24.68
CA GLU A 845 -10.55 1.87 25.46
C GLU A 845 -10.77 3.14 24.62
N GLY A 846 -10.42 3.11 23.33
CA GLY A 846 -10.68 4.21 22.40
C GLY A 846 -10.47 3.84 20.93
N ILE A 847 -11.03 4.67 20.05
CA ILE A 847 -10.97 4.49 18.59
C ILE A 847 -10.35 5.74 17.96
N GLY A 848 -9.25 5.56 17.23
CA GLY A 848 -8.61 6.61 16.46
C GLY A 848 -9.11 6.65 15.02
N MET A 849 -9.55 7.82 14.57
CA MET A 849 -9.91 8.10 13.18
C MET A 849 -8.94 9.15 12.65
N GLN A 850 -8.00 8.76 11.77
CA GLN A 850 -6.91 9.64 11.33
C GLN A 850 -7.40 11.00 10.83
N GLY A 851 -8.33 11.03 9.88
CA GLY A 851 -8.85 12.31 9.37
C GLY A 851 -7.95 12.97 8.33
N HIS A 852 -7.20 12.19 7.56
CA HIS A 852 -6.61 12.65 6.30
C HIS A 852 -7.71 12.95 5.27
N LEU A 853 -8.14 14.21 5.19
CA LEU A 853 -9.27 14.64 4.38
C LEU A 853 -8.84 15.55 3.23
N GLY A 854 -9.62 15.54 2.15
CA GLY A 854 -9.74 16.68 1.23
C GLY A 854 -11.09 17.38 1.43
N VAL A 855 -11.24 18.61 0.94
CA VAL A 855 -12.55 19.30 0.96
C VAL A 855 -13.58 18.44 0.24
N GLY A 856 -14.73 18.22 0.89
CA GLY A 856 -15.81 17.39 0.35
C GLY A 856 -15.67 15.89 0.57
N THR A 857 -14.65 15.46 1.31
CA THR A 857 -14.43 14.03 1.59
C THR A 857 -15.51 13.44 2.51
N ALA A 858 -15.97 14.23 3.49
CA ALA A 858 -17.03 13.88 4.43
C ALA A 858 -17.77 15.16 4.88
N SER A 859 -19.10 15.19 4.84
CA SER A 859 -19.86 16.30 5.41
C SER A 859 -19.89 16.26 6.94
N PRO A 860 -20.16 17.36 7.63
CA PRO A 860 -20.40 17.39 9.09
C PRO A 860 -21.46 16.39 9.57
N LEU A 861 -22.57 16.28 8.85
CA LEU A 861 -23.66 15.35 9.15
C LEU A 861 -23.20 13.89 9.02
N ARG A 862 -22.45 13.60 7.95
CA ARG A 862 -21.82 12.31 7.72
C ARG A 862 -20.82 11.94 8.82
N MET A 863 -20.05 12.92 9.31
CA MET A 863 -19.14 12.69 10.44
C MET A 863 -19.92 12.29 11.69
N TRP A 864 -21.03 12.97 12.01
CA TRP A 864 -21.90 12.59 13.13
C TRP A 864 -22.46 11.17 12.99
N GLU A 865 -22.97 10.78 11.82
CA GLU A 865 -23.44 9.40 11.61
C GLU A 865 -22.34 8.35 11.85
N ILE A 866 -21.09 8.64 11.46
CA ILE A 866 -19.94 7.75 11.75
C ILE A 866 -19.66 7.73 13.24
N TYR A 867 -19.62 8.90 13.89
CA TYR A 867 -19.33 8.99 15.31
C TYR A 867 -20.39 8.27 16.14
N ASP A 868 -21.67 8.52 15.87
CA ASP A 868 -22.81 7.85 16.51
C ASP A 868 -22.70 6.34 16.32
N ARG A 869 -22.48 5.86 15.08
CA ARG A 869 -22.33 4.43 14.79
C ARG A 869 -21.26 3.73 15.62
N PHE A 870 -20.04 4.29 15.66
CA PHE A 870 -18.95 3.68 16.43
C PHE A 870 -19.18 3.84 17.94
N TYR A 871 -19.71 4.98 18.37
CA TYR A 871 -19.94 5.24 19.79
C TYR A 871 -21.05 4.35 20.37
N GLU A 872 -22.17 4.20 19.66
CA GLU A 872 -23.26 3.31 20.06
C GLU A 872 -22.83 1.84 20.06
N GLN A 873 -22.04 1.42 19.07
CA GLN A 873 -21.62 0.03 18.96
C GLN A 873 -20.53 -0.36 19.96
N PHE A 874 -19.59 0.54 20.25
CA PHE A 874 -18.40 0.20 21.03
C PHE A 874 -18.32 0.90 22.39
N ASN A 875 -19.13 1.93 22.62
CA ASN A 875 -19.21 2.69 23.87
C ASN A 875 -17.83 3.09 24.42
N VAL A 876 -16.95 3.55 23.54
CA VAL A 876 -15.63 4.09 23.87
C VAL A 876 -15.41 5.40 23.14
N PRO A 877 -14.61 6.31 23.70
CA PRO A 877 -14.33 7.59 23.07
C PRO A 877 -13.62 7.45 21.73
N ILE A 878 -13.81 8.46 20.90
CA ILE A 878 -13.23 8.59 19.57
C ILE A 878 -12.25 9.78 19.57
N ALA A 879 -11.11 9.60 18.92
CA ALA A 879 -10.12 10.64 18.70
C ALA A 879 -9.96 10.90 17.21
N ILE A 880 -9.92 12.18 16.80
CA ILE A 880 -9.45 12.55 15.46
C ILE A 880 -7.93 12.69 15.54
N THR A 881 -7.19 11.74 14.98
CA THR A 881 -5.80 11.48 15.39
C THR A 881 -4.73 12.10 14.48
N GLU A 882 -5.05 12.39 13.21
CA GLU A 882 -4.10 12.79 12.16
C GLU A 882 -4.78 13.69 11.10
N LEU A 883 -5.47 14.76 11.54
CA LEU A 883 -6.21 15.65 10.66
C LEU A 883 -5.28 16.43 9.74
N ASP A 884 -5.54 16.31 8.44
CA ASP A 884 -5.03 17.22 7.42
C ASP A 884 -6.19 17.52 6.49
N VAL A 885 -6.33 18.78 6.06
CA VAL A 885 -7.28 19.16 5.02
C VAL A 885 -6.51 19.57 3.78
N LEU A 886 -6.46 18.71 2.77
CA LEU A 886 -5.81 19.02 1.51
C LEU A 886 -6.74 19.84 0.60
N ASN A 887 -6.35 21.08 0.29
CA ASN A 887 -6.91 21.85 -0.82
C ASN A 887 -5.89 22.88 -1.33
N ASP A 888 -6.02 23.26 -2.60
CA ASP A 888 -5.24 24.35 -3.18
C ASP A 888 -5.93 25.72 -3.03
N ASP A 889 -7.24 25.72 -2.81
CA ASP A 889 -8.04 26.87 -2.47
C ASP A 889 -8.11 27.00 -0.94
N GLU A 890 -7.44 28.03 -0.43
CA GLU A 890 -7.31 28.30 1.00
C GLU A 890 -8.64 28.71 1.65
N ASP A 891 -9.55 29.35 0.91
CA ASP A 891 -10.89 29.70 1.42
C ASP A 891 -11.72 28.43 1.62
N LEU A 892 -11.68 27.51 0.65
CA LEU A 892 -12.37 26.22 0.76
C LEU A 892 -11.77 25.34 1.87
N GLN A 893 -10.44 25.34 1.99
CA GLN A 893 -9.77 24.65 3.08
C GLN A 893 -10.21 25.19 4.44
N ALA A 894 -10.19 26.52 4.62
CA ALA A 894 -10.56 27.15 5.88
C ALA A 894 -12.03 26.91 6.24
N MET A 895 -12.94 27.04 5.28
CA MET A 895 -14.36 26.76 5.45
C MET A 895 -14.61 25.30 5.84
N TYR A 896 -13.96 24.35 5.17
CA TYR A 896 -14.11 22.94 5.52
C TYR A 896 -13.49 22.62 6.87
N LEU A 897 -12.30 23.17 7.19
CA LEU A 897 -11.68 22.99 8.50
C LEU A 897 -12.59 23.50 9.63
N ARG A 898 -13.22 24.66 9.45
CA ARG A 898 -14.23 25.20 10.38
C ARG A 898 -15.30 24.15 10.67
N ASP A 899 -15.88 23.59 9.62
CA ASP A 899 -17.00 22.68 9.74
C ASP A 899 -16.59 21.33 10.33
N VAL A 900 -15.41 20.80 9.99
CA VAL A 900 -14.85 19.59 10.62
C VAL A 900 -14.60 19.80 12.11
N MET A 901 -14.06 20.95 12.50
CA MET A 901 -13.81 21.30 13.89
C MET A 901 -15.13 21.45 14.67
N ILE A 902 -16.12 22.17 14.14
CA ILE A 902 -17.43 22.34 14.78
C ILE A 902 -18.11 20.97 14.94
N ALA A 903 -18.17 20.15 13.88
CA ALA A 903 -18.80 18.84 13.92
C ALA A 903 -18.16 17.92 14.97
N SER A 904 -16.83 17.88 15.02
CA SER A 904 -16.08 17.05 15.95
C SER A 904 -16.22 17.54 17.38
N PHE A 905 -16.10 18.85 17.63
CA PHE A 905 -16.22 19.42 18.97
C PHE A 905 -17.64 19.29 19.54
N ALA A 906 -18.67 19.35 18.69
CA ALA A 906 -20.07 19.21 19.07
C ALA A 906 -20.54 17.77 19.34
N HIS A 907 -19.67 16.76 19.18
CA HIS A 907 -20.05 15.37 19.38
C HIS A 907 -19.53 14.82 20.73
N PRO A 908 -20.38 14.20 21.57
CA PRO A 908 -19.98 13.75 22.92
C PRO A 908 -18.91 12.65 22.92
N ALA A 909 -18.91 11.78 21.90
CA ALA A 909 -17.90 10.73 21.77
C ALA A 909 -16.49 11.24 21.48
N ILE A 910 -16.35 12.47 20.97
CA ILE A 910 -15.05 12.99 20.52
C ILE A 910 -14.36 13.70 21.69
N GLU A 911 -13.08 13.38 21.92
CA GLU A 911 -12.30 13.97 23.03
C GLU A 911 -11.06 14.73 22.59
N SER A 912 -10.59 14.49 21.37
CA SER A 912 -9.38 15.11 20.83
C SER A 912 -9.47 15.30 19.32
N LEU A 913 -8.76 16.33 18.85
CA LEU A 913 -8.52 16.59 17.44
C LEU A 913 -7.06 16.98 17.26
N VAL A 914 -6.32 16.16 16.51
CA VAL A 914 -4.88 16.26 16.33
C VAL A 914 -4.56 16.52 14.88
N PHE A 915 -3.97 17.67 14.56
CA PHE A 915 -3.44 17.96 13.23
C PHE A 915 -2.21 17.09 12.93
N TRP A 916 -2.04 16.52 11.73
CA TRP A 916 -0.84 15.74 11.41
C TRP A 916 0.37 16.61 11.01
N GLY A 917 0.60 17.66 11.78
CA GLY A 917 1.60 18.70 11.59
C GLY A 917 0.95 20.05 11.28
N PHE A 918 1.57 21.12 11.75
CA PHE A 918 0.99 22.47 11.73
C PHE A 918 1.77 23.48 10.90
N TRP A 919 2.88 23.08 10.26
CA TRP A 919 3.76 23.96 9.50
C TRP A 919 4.20 23.39 8.14
N ASP A 920 4.03 24.15 7.05
CA ASP A 920 4.44 23.75 5.69
C ASP A 920 5.93 23.48 5.54
N GLY A 921 6.79 24.15 6.34
CA GLY A 921 8.24 23.91 6.32
C GLY A 921 8.63 22.50 6.79
N ARG A 922 7.69 21.73 7.35
CA ARG A 922 7.80 20.29 7.61
C ARG A 922 6.41 19.64 7.63
N HIS A 923 5.92 19.25 6.45
CA HIS A 923 4.72 18.42 6.34
C HIS A 923 4.83 17.42 5.19
N TRP A 924 4.18 16.28 5.33
CA TRP A 924 4.21 15.20 4.34
C TRP A 924 3.26 15.43 3.15
N LYS A 925 2.22 16.26 3.33
CA LYS A 925 1.34 16.76 2.27
C LYS A 925 1.54 18.26 2.06
N LYS A 926 1.51 18.72 0.81
CA LYS A 926 1.64 20.16 0.54
C LYS A 926 0.36 20.89 0.92
N ASN A 927 0.49 22.11 1.44
CA ASN A 927 -0.61 23.04 1.66
C ASN A 927 -1.76 22.52 2.53
N SER A 928 -1.49 21.67 3.52
CA SER A 928 -2.46 21.17 4.51
C SER A 928 -2.30 21.75 5.94
N PRO A 929 -1.10 22.16 6.39
CA PRO A 929 -0.89 22.74 7.72
C PRO A 929 -1.46 24.16 7.89
N LEU A 930 -1.37 24.67 9.12
CA LEU A 930 -1.89 25.97 9.56
C LEU A 930 -0.98 27.17 9.24
N TYR A 931 0.33 26.94 9.09
CA TYR A 931 1.32 27.96 8.70
C TYR A 931 1.93 27.67 7.33
N ASN A 932 2.22 28.74 6.58
CA ASN A 932 3.11 28.69 5.42
C ASN A 932 4.56 28.42 5.85
N GLU A 933 5.42 28.08 4.89
CA GLU A 933 6.85 27.77 5.15
C GLU A 933 7.60 28.94 5.81
N ASP A 934 7.22 30.19 5.50
CA ASP A 934 7.79 31.42 6.06
C ASP A 934 7.16 31.86 7.40
N TRP A 935 6.30 31.02 7.99
CA TRP A 935 5.52 31.28 9.21
C TRP A 935 4.37 32.30 9.08
N SER A 936 4.08 32.79 7.87
CA SER A 936 2.84 33.55 7.65
C SER A 936 1.61 32.68 7.91
N GLU A 937 0.59 33.29 8.52
CA GLU A 937 -0.63 32.59 8.91
C GLU A 937 -1.51 32.28 7.70
N LYS A 938 -2.04 31.06 7.66
CA LYS A 938 -3.09 30.69 6.70
C LYS A 938 -4.48 31.02 7.23
N LYS A 939 -5.46 31.12 6.34
CA LYS A 939 -6.89 31.29 6.69
C LYS A 939 -7.39 30.17 7.60
N GLY A 940 -6.88 28.95 7.43
CA GLY A 940 -7.18 27.82 8.33
C GLY A 940 -6.74 28.07 9.78
N LEU A 941 -5.60 28.75 10.01
CA LEU A 941 -5.17 29.12 11.36
C LEU A 941 -6.08 30.21 11.96
N LYS A 942 -6.54 31.16 11.15
CA LYS A 942 -7.49 32.19 11.61
C LYS A 942 -8.79 31.55 12.09
N VAL A 943 -9.32 30.58 11.33
CA VAL A 943 -10.47 29.75 11.75
C VAL A 943 -10.18 29.01 13.05
N TYR A 944 -9.03 28.34 13.15
CA TYR A 944 -8.66 27.62 14.37
C TYR A 944 -8.61 28.55 15.59
N ARG A 945 -7.96 29.72 15.46
CA ARG A 945 -7.84 30.69 16.56
C ARG A 945 -9.19 31.27 16.96
N ASP A 946 -10.01 31.62 15.99
CA ASP A 946 -11.35 32.14 16.25
C ASP A 946 -12.22 31.11 16.98
N LEU A 947 -12.26 29.86 16.49
CA LEU A 947 -13.01 28.81 17.16
C LEU A 947 -12.46 28.50 18.56
N VAL A 948 -11.16 28.23 18.69
CA VAL A 948 -10.59 27.68 19.94
C VAL A 948 -10.32 28.74 21.01
N PHE A 949 -9.80 29.91 20.64
CA PHE A 949 -9.36 30.92 21.60
C PHE A 949 -10.31 32.11 21.74
N ASN A 950 -11.27 32.28 20.83
CA ASN A 950 -12.26 33.36 20.90
C ASN A 950 -13.66 32.81 21.22
N GLN A 951 -14.14 31.79 20.51
CA GLN A 951 -15.51 31.26 20.70
C GLN A 951 -15.58 30.15 21.76
N TRP A 952 -14.58 29.27 21.84
CA TRP A 952 -14.54 28.11 22.74
C TRP A 952 -13.57 28.30 23.91
N TRP A 953 -13.43 29.54 24.37
CA TRP A 953 -12.57 29.91 25.47
C TRP A 953 -13.31 30.80 26.47
N THR A 954 -13.26 30.47 27.75
CA THR A 954 -13.89 31.30 28.78
C THR A 954 -12.93 32.39 29.24
N ASN A 955 -13.30 33.65 29.03
CA ASN A 955 -12.61 34.81 29.57
C ASN A 955 -13.65 35.87 29.91
N GLU A 956 -14.20 35.78 31.11
CA GLU A 956 -15.43 36.48 31.51
C GLU A 956 -15.22 37.21 32.83
N GLN A 957 -15.93 38.31 33.02
CA GLN A 957 -15.93 39.07 34.25
C GLN A 957 -17.36 39.18 34.76
N ILE A 958 -17.58 38.81 36.03
CA ILE A 958 -18.88 38.89 36.69
C ILE A 958 -18.74 39.55 38.06
N THR A 959 -19.81 40.15 38.54
CA THR A 959 -19.88 40.76 39.86
C THR A 959 -20.71 39.90 40.80
N THR A 960 -20.26 39.71 42.04
CA THR A 960 -21.04 38.95 43.03
C THR A 960 -22.34 39.64 43.41
N SER A 961 -23.36 38.82 43.67
CA SER A 961 -24.65 39.27 44.22
C SER A 961 -24.51 39.79 45.65
N SER A 962 -25.60 40.28 46.25
CA SER A 962 -25.63 40.66 47.66
C SER A 962 -25.32 39.49 48.62
N GLN A 963 -25.47 38.25 48.16
CA GLN A 963 -25.12 37.04 48.92
C GLN A 963 -23.68 36.56 48.64
N GLY A 964 -22.86 37.36 47.96
CA GLY A 964 -21.48 37.00 47.63
C GLY A 964 -21.35 35.96 46.52
N ASP A 965 -22.45 35.53 45.92
CA ASP A 965 -22.45 34.50 44.89
C ASP A 965 -22.29 35.08 43.48
N ALA A 966 -21.52 34.38 42.66
CA ALA A 966 -21.39 34.57 41.22
C ALA A 966 -21.49 33.20 40.53
N GLN A 967 -22.22 33.14 39.41
CA GLN A 967 -22.37 31.93 38.62
C GLN A 967 -21.99 32.22 37.18
N ILE A 968 -21.16 31.34 36.62
CA ILE A 968 -20.79 31.37 35.21
C ILE A 968 -20.93 29.98 34.61
N ARG A 969 -21.29 29.92 33.33
CA ARG A 969 -21.26 28.69 32.55
C ARG A 969 -20.08 28.73 31.59
N GLY A 970 -19.00 28.05 31.96
CA GLY A 970 -17.72 28.09 31.25
C GLY A 970 -17.39 26.78 30.52
N PHE A 971 -16.49 26.84 29.55
CA PHE A 971 -15.93 25.67 28.86
C PHE A 971 -15.14 24.75 29.81
N LEU A 972 -15.17 23.44 29.60
CA LEU A 972 -14.41 22.52 30.45
C LEU A 972 -12.90 22.75 30.32
N GLY A 973 -12.19 22.82 31.43
CA GLY A 973 -10.76 23.13 31.45
C GLY A 973 -10.22 23.62 32.78
N GLU A 974 -9.00 24.15 32.75
CA GLU A 974 -8.31 24.74 33.89
C GLU A 974 -8.47 26.27 33.89
N TYR A 975 -8.51 26.85 35.08
CA TYR A 975 -8.86 28.25 35.30
C TYR A 975 -8.01 28.92 36.37
N ASP A 976 -7.70 30.19 36.17
CA ASP A 976 -7.34 31.14 37.22
C ASP A 976 -8.57 32.02 37.50
N ILE A 977 -9.07 31.99 38.75
CA ILE A 977 -10.20 32.80 39.21
C ILE A 977 -9.67 33.91 40.09
N THR A 978 -9.74 35.15 39.62
CA THR A 978 -9.27 36.33 40.37
C THR A 978 -10.45 37.13 40.91
N VAL A 979 -10.53 37.27 42.22
CA VAL A 979 -11.56 38.06 42.89
C VAL A 979 -10.94 39.35 43.40
N THR A 980 -11.59 40.49 43.15
CA THR A 980 -11.18 41.82 43.64
C THR A 980 -12.35 42.53 44.31
N ALA A 981 -12.16 42.98 45.56
CA ALA A 981 -13.11 43.84 46.27
C ALA A 981 -12.38 44.68 47.33
N ASN A 982 -12.84 45.92 47.56
CA ASN A 982 -12.32 46.80 48.61
C ASN A 982 -10.77 46.97 48.60
N GLY A 983 -10.17 47.01 47.42
CA GLY A 983 -8.71 47.12 47.25
C GLY A 983 -7.90 45.83 47.51
N LYS A 984 -8.57 44.71 47.78
CA LYS A 984 -7.97 43.39 47.97
C LYS A 984 -8.20 42.52 46.74
N THR A 985 -7.22 41.67 46.43
CA THR A 985 -7.27 40.75 45.30
C THR A 985 -6.76 39.37 45.69
N GLN A 986 -7.45 38.31 45.26
CA GLN A 986 -7.04 36.92 45.46
C GLN A 986 -7.25 36.11 44.18
N THR A 987 -6.28 35.27 43.82
CA THR A 987 -6.39 34.34 42.68
C THR A 987 -6.37 32.90 43.16
N VAL A 988 -7.32 32.10 42.69
CA VAL A 988 -7.42 30.65 42.98
C VAL A 988 -7.39 29.87 41.67
N LYS A 989 -6.58 28.80 41.62
CA LYS A 989 -6.56 27.87 40.49
C LYS A 989 -7.61 26.78 40.66
N THR A 990 -8.34 26.45 39.61
CA THR A 990 -9.32 25.36 39.67
C THR A 990 -9.56 24.72 38.30
N SER A 991 -10.22 23.57 38.29
CA SER A 991 -10.63 22.84 37.08
C SER A 991 -12.16 22.79 37.01
N LEU A 992 -12.72 22.99 35.83
CA LEU A 992 -14.14 22.80 35.55
C LEU A 992 -14.33 21.53 34.72
N ASN A 993 -15.05 20.56 35.28
CA ASN A 993 -15.40 19.30 34.64
C ASN A 993 -16.93 19.20 34.43
N THR A 994 -17.40 18.09 33.86
CA THR A 994 -18.82 17.88 33.51
C THR A 994 -19.78 17.90 34.70
N SER A 995 -19.31 17.65 35.92
CA SER A 995 -20.12 17.74 37.14
C SER A 995 -20.32 19.17 37.66
N GLY A 996 -19.70 20.16 37.01
CA GLY A 996 -19.66 21.54 37.47
C GLY A 996 -18.65 21.73 38.60
N ASN A 997 -18.63 22.93 39.18
CA ASN A 997 -17.75 23.24 40.31
C ASN A 997 -18.44 24.19 41.30
N LYS A 998 -18.06 24.09 42.58
CA LYS A 998 -18.47 24.99 43.67
C LYS A 998 -17.21 25.47 44.39
N LEU A 999 -16.88 26.75 44.21
CA LEU A 999 -15.73 27.39 44.86
C LEU A 999 -16.19 28.31 45.97
N GLN A 1000 -15.48 28.25 47.10
CA GLN A 1000 -15.51 29.30 48.11
C GLN A 1000 -14.15 30.01 48.11
N ILE A 1001 -14.16 31.32 47.90
CA ILE A 1001 -12.96 32.15 47.88
C ILE A 1001 -13.06 33.16 49.02
N LYS A 1002 -12.13 33.10 49.95
CA LYS A 1002 -12.01 34.10 51.02
C LYS A 1002 -11.15 35.26 50.53
N LEU A 1003 -11.53 36.51 50.80
CA LEU A 1003 -10.74 37.71 50.56
C LEU A 1003 -10.18 38.19 51.90
N ASP A 1004 -8.93 37.82 52.18
CA ASP A 1004 -8.25 38.12 53.44
C ASP A 1004 -7.71 39.55 53.56
#